data_AF-A0A2T0WT42-F1
#
_entry.id   AF-A0A2T0WT42-F1
#
_cell.length_a   1.000
_cell.length_b   1.000
_cell.length_c   1.000
_cell.angle_alpha   90.00
_cell.angle_beta   90.00
_cell.angle_gamma   90.00
#
_symmetry.space_group_name_H-M   'P 1'
#
loop_
_entity.id
_entity.type
_entity.pdbx_description
1 polymer ?
#
loop_
_entity_poly.entity_id
_entity_poly.type
_entity_poly.pdbx_seq_one_letter_code
_entity_poly.pdbx_strand_id
1 'polypeptide(L)'
;MKLKSTLLLLIVFFLAVNSCKDIEEPDIPPVTEDPIDDPGSEKLPTSPINITFPEGTAVNFDDSKVLSGLFEYEVNSSGASKSYIPSEEYVMAYLLDKEDNAMLMGVLGKGRTEISVKSTAEALIYFGAGIFTLPEEMKDKFFQEAASIQEIEELIVQMETTIKQNSLAMEQGLFNDAWKSALEKIHENGEVVDIRARVINVDAAVKSGIQVFEHDIQNIKVRNNYKRRTHAFIYKQSFKDRDKKETVLIKNSEFNGALKAQTELPVAAVSSLDGVLGTARNVIMLNGAKYFELISDPISTPLETNEMQAVYNVRVVGPGGTPSPFTMTEAEEKKVYELNIEIALLDLILPGIAQAIGIPKDMAGPELDQLYSFVESRVKNVPKFFEFSKKGDPTAFAKELLNLIKEELMDAGFKNILIEIAKKGYEVKAGVKLGNNADLNTQFAGKIDKVFKKLKITELIVFAINSDIIMNDVWKSTQMESFKVEVNDIPFKLEPKNAAVSVNEQKELLITKLGQLPSNQTYWVRWWTTGDYGVMRDKEGRAGKEIETNFTDMFYRAISNPSQVDENAKDKVYVEVFIKDGENLTSIGLDSASMTVKPIKLELKPNGATLSPVNGGISEVKLYVEAAGSEKKLENTEEFEYRYEWGTKGDYGLLKGYSVTENTVDNLVRYVALDEEVEKAEEEIIVRVYRLEKGTTEEKFYGEAKTKVKIENEENFKLLHIPLQVITVPNPCDGCFTNWLNASFPKEDNHESYTVRFYGFRKQAIPSVEGRTYTWKADQAVPNAIDFSRHATIPDNQIGVWILNNAGRNEANPNLFNRLREFGGMIEVKIKLKPG
;
A
#
# COMPACT_ATOMS: atom_id res chain seq x y z
N MET A 1 -57.54 -29.36 16.39
CA MET A 1 -56.65 -28.20 16.65
C MET A 1 -56.32 -28.06 18.16
N LYS A 2 -55.96 -29.16 18.86
CA LYS A 2 -55.64 -29.17 20.31
C LYS A 2 -54.43 -30.07 20.66
N LEU A 3 -53.64 -30.48 19.68
CA LEU A 3 -52.46 -31.35 19.90
C LEU A 3 -51.13 -30.57 19.95
N LYS A 4 -51.07 -29.38 19.34
CA LYS A 4 -49.83 -28.57 19.26
C LYS A 4 -49.55 -27.77 20.54
N SER A 5 -50.57 -27.35 21.27
CA SER A 5 -50.38 -26.58 22.52
C SER A 5 -49.94 -27.46 23.68
N THR A 6 -50.41 -28.71 23.74
CA THR A 6 -50.06 -29.66 24.79
C THR A 6 -48.64 -30.20 24.64
N LEU A 7 -48.18 -30.38 23.39
CA LEU A 7 -46.79 -30.79 23.11
C LEU A 7 -45.80 -29.67 23.43
N LEU A 8 -46.16 -28.42 23.15
CA LEU A 8 -45.32 -27.26 23.49
C LEU A 8 -45.23 -27.06 25.02
N LEU A 9 -46.34 -27.27 25.74
CA LEU A 9 -46.34 -27.22 27.21
C LEU A 9 -45.50 -28.35 27.83
N LEU A 10 -45.53 -29.55 27.25
CA LEU A 10 -44.73 -30.69 27.70
C LEU A 10 -43.23 -30.49 27.48
N ILE A 11 -42.85 -29.83 26.38
CA ILE A 11 -41.45 -29.49 26.08
C ILE A 11 -40.94 -28.38 26.99
N VAL A 12 -41.75 -27.35 27.28
CA VAL A 12 -41.40 -26.30 28.26
C VAL A 12 -41.31 -26.88 29.68
N PHE A 13 -42.17 -27.83 30.04
CA PHE A 13 -42.09 -28.53 31.33
C PHE A 13 -40.83 -29.42 31.41
N PHE A 14 -40.45 -30.13 30.34
CA PHE A 14 -39.20 -30.91 30.32
C PHE A 14 -37.93 -30.05 30.36
N LEU A 15 -37.97 -28.84 29.79
CA LEU A 15 -36.86 -27.88 29.87
C LEU A 15 -36.76 -27.23 31.26
N ALA A 16 -37.87 -27.06 31.98
CA ALA A 16 -37.86 -26.53 33.35
C ALA A 16 -37.41 -27.56 34.40
N VAL A 17 -37.68 -28.86 34.20
CA VAL A 17 -37.34 -29.93 35.17
C VAL A 17 -35.90 -30.43 35.03
N ASN A 18 -35.18 -30.09 33.94
CA ASN A 18 -33.76 -30.41 33.76
C ASN A 18 -32.80 -29.22 33.99
N SER A 19 -33.30 -28.05 34.44
CA SER A 19 -32.47 -26.85 34.66
C SER A 19 -31.95 -26.67 36.09
N CYS A 20 -32.28 -27.56 37.02
CA CYS A 20 -31.70 -27.58 38.36
C CYS A 20 -31.56 -29.03 38.82
N LYS A 21 -30.46 -29.67 38.44
CA LYS A 21 -29.83 -30.65 39.31
C LYS A 21 -28.50 -30.04 39.70
N ASP A 22 -28.44 -29.50 40.91
CA ASP A 22 -27.18 -29.41 41.62
C ASP A 22 -26.57 -30.81 41.53
N ILE A 23 -25.45 -30.90 40.82
CA ILE A 23 -24.57 -32.04 40.93
C ILE A 23 -24.07 -31.94 42.37
N GLU A 24 -24.50 -32.87 43.23
CA GLU A 24 -23.83 -33.08 44.52
C GLU A 24 -22.34 -33.25 44.20
N GLU A 25 -21.55 -32.20 44.50
CA GLU A 25 -20.12 -32.34 44.64
C GLU A 25 -19.91 -33.48 45.65
N PRO A 26 -18.98 -34.41 45.41
CA PRO A 26 -18.63 -35.39 46.42
C PRO A 26 -18.27 -34.63 47.70
N ASP A 27 -18.92 -34.96 48.82
CA ASP A 27 -18.67 -34.37 50.14
C ASP A 27 -17.17 -34.45 50.46
N ILE A 28 -16.43 -33.38 50.15
CA ILE A 28 -15.11 -33.12 50.68
C ILE A 28 -15.38 -32.45 52.03
N PRO A 29 -15.09 -33.10 53.18
CA PRO A 29 -15.27 -32.44 54.46
C PRO A 29 -14.43 -31.16 54.47
N PRO A 30 -15.00 -30.00 54.87
CA PRO A 30 -14.25 -28.77 54.94
C PRO A 30 -13.12 -28.97 55.95
N VAL A 31 -11.88 -28.72 55.51
CA VAL A 31 -10.72 -28.65 56.40
C VAL A 31 -10.90 -27.39 57.24
N THR A 32 -11.60 -27.53 58.37
CA THR A 32 -11.62 -26.56 59.46
C THR A 32 -10.58 -27.00 60.48
N GLU A 33 -9.35 -26.53 60.30
CA GLU A 33 -8.41 -26.18 61.36
C GLU A 33 -7.28 -25.40 60.69
N ASP A 34 -7.18 -24.09 60.98
CA ASP A 34 -6.03 -23.27 60.66
C ASP A 34 -4.90 -23.61 61.65
N PRO A 35 -3.68 -23.94 61.20
CA PRO A 35 -2.50 -23.70 61.98
C PRO A 35 -1.66 -22.56 61.36
N ILE A 36 -1.46 -21.53 62.18
CA ILE A 36 -0.44 -20.48 62.13
C ILE A 36 -0.69 -19.38 61.07
N ASP A 37 -1.29 -18.28 61.54
CA ASP A 37 -1.18 -16.95 60.92
C ASP A 37 0.30 -16.61 60.69
N ASP A 38 0.70 -16.56 59.41
CA ASP A 38 1.98 -15.96 59.00
C ASP A 38 1.83 -14.43 59.15
N PRO A 39 2.61 -13.77 60.04
CA PRO A 39 2.38 -12.38 60.40
C PRO A 39 2.86 -11.46 59.27
N GLY A 40 1.92 -11.05 58.41
CA GLY A 40 2.12 -10.07 57.34
C GLY A 40 1.19 -10.17 56.13
N SER A 41 0.28 -11.16 56.10
CA SER A 41 -0.51 -11.49 54.92
C SER A 41 -1.78 -10.64 54.75
N GLU A 42 -1.77 -9.68 53.81
CA GLU A 42 -2.96 -9.53 52.97
C GLU A 42 -3.18 -10.88 52.27
N LYS A 43 -4.37 -11.49 52.45
CA LYS A 43 -4.66 -12.87 52.03
C LYS A 43 -4.44 -13.05 50.53
N LEU A 44 -3.33 -13.71 50.16
CA LEU A 44 -3.10 -14.14 48.78
C LEU A 44 -4.18 -15.16 48.37
N PRO A 45 -4.62 -15.14 47.10
CA PRO A 45 -5.65 -16.07 46.62
C PRO A 45 -5.15 -17.51 46.70
N THR A 46 -5.90 -18.35 47.43
CA THR A 46 -5.65 -19.80 47.53
C THR A 46 -6.84 -20.57 46.99
N SER A 47 -6.59 -21.75 46.42
CA SER A 47 -7.63 -22.68 45.94
C SER A 47 -7.41 -24.06 46.54
N PRO A 48 -8.48 -24.82 46.82
CA PRO A 48 -8.37 -26.20 47.26
C PRO A 48 -7.80 -27.07 46.13
N ILE A 49 -6.96 -28.04 46.50
CA ILE A 49 -6.38 -29.00 45.56
C ILE A 49 -6.35 -30.41 46.16
N ASN A 50 -6.28 -31.41 45.28
CA ASN A 50 -6.18 -32.82 45.64
C ASN A 50 -4.90 -33.45 45.07
N ILE A 51 -4.28 -34.31 45.85
CA ILE A 51 -3.11 -35.10 45.50
C ILE A 51 -3.55 -36.55 45.30
N THR A 52 -3.22 -37.13 44.14
CA THR A 52 -3.58 -38.51 43.81
C THR A 52 -2.36 -39.32 43.36
N PHE A 53 -2.27 -40.55 43.84
CA PHE A 53 -1.24 -41.52 43.42
C PHE A 53 -1.89 -42.73 42.75
N PRO A 54 -1.15 -43.45 41.90
CA PRO A 54 -1.65 -44.68 41.30
C PRO A 54 -1.97 -45.72 42.38
N GLU A 55 -3.04 -46.48 42.16
CA GLU A 55 -3.46 -47.53 43.08
C GLU A 55 -2.30 -48.51 43.37
N GLY A 56 -2.12 -48.86 44.65
CA GLY A 56 -1.04 -49.73 45.12
C GLY A 56 0.28 -49.03 45.46
N THR A 57 0.37 -47.70 45.31
CA THR A 57 1.54 -46.94 45.76
C THR A 57 1.48 -46.72 47.27
N ALA A 58 2.50 -47.16 48.02
CA ALA A 58 2.61 -46.91 49.45
C ALA A 58 3.16 -45.49 49.69
N VAL A 59 2.27 -44.50 49.81
CA VAL A 59 2.63 -43.10 50.09
C VAL A 59 2.22 -42.74 51.51
N ASN A 60 3.14 -42.12 52.26
CA ASN A 60 2.84 -41.49 53.53
C ASN A 60 2.83 -39.96 53.33
N PHE A 61 1.72 -39.32 53.70
CA PHE A 61 1.56 -37.86 53.65
C PHE A 61 1.92 -37.15 54.95
N ASP A 62 2.36 -37.87 55.99
CA ASP A 62 2.82 -37.26 57.24
C ASP A 62 3.93 -36.23 56.96
N ASP A 63 3.70 -34.98 57.38
CA ASP A 63 4.56 -33.81 57.14
C ASP A 63 4.80 -33.47 55.65
N SER A 64 4.01 -34.02 54.72
CA SER A 64 4.04 -33.64 53.31
C SER A 64 3.49 -32.24 53.09
N LYS A 65 4.06 -31.53 52.11
CA LYS A 65 3.69 -30.16 51.79
C LYS A 65 3.51 -29.95 50.30
N VAL A 66 2.56 -29.10 49.94
CA VAL A 66 2.47 -28.51 48.61
C VAL A 66 3.22 -27.20 48.62
N LEU A 67 4.20 -27.07 47.75
CA LEU A 67 4.85 -25.81 47.45
C LEU A 67 4.28 -25.25 46.15
N SER A 68 3.74 -24.03 46.18
CA SER A 68 3.28 -23.32 45.00
C SER A 68 3.73 -21.86 45.06
N GLY A 69 4.46 -21.44 44.03
CA GLY A 69 5.24 -20.20 44.08
C GLY A 69 6.30 -20.25 45.19
N LEU A 70 6.23 -19.33 46.15
CA LEU A 70 7.07 -19.32 47.35
C LEU A 70 6.31 -19.74 48.62
N PHE A 71 5.08 -20.27 48.49
CA PHE A 71 4.19 -20.58 49.61
C PHE A 71 4.02 -22.09 49.80
N GLU A 72 4.01 -22.53 51.06
CA GLU A 72 3.84 -23.93 51.45
C GLU A 72 2.49 -24.15 52.13
N TYR A 73 1.86 -25.27 51.83
CA TYR A 73 0.59 -25.70 52.40
C TYR A 73 0.67 -27.15 52.83
N GLU A 74 0.18 -27.48 54.01
CA GLU A 74 0.20 -28.86 54.53
C GLU A 74 -0.75 -29.77 53.75
N VAL A 75 -0.37 -31.04 53.61
CA VAL A 75 -1.20 -32.09 53.00
C VAL A 75 -1.79 -32.93 54.10
N ASN A 76 -3.11 -33.10 54.10
CA ASN A 76 -3.76 -33.96 55.08
C ASN A 76 -3.67 -35.45 54.68
N SER A 77 -4.05 -36.34 55.60
CA SER A 77 -4.01 -37.79 55.37
C SER A 77 -4.91 -38.29 54.21
N SER A 78 -5.87 -37.48 53.75
CA SER A 78 -6.71 -37.80 52.57
C SER A 78 -6.11 -37.32 51.25
N GLY A 79 -4.94 -36.66 51.28
CA GLY A 79 -4.33 -36.06 50.10
C GLY A 79 -4.95 -34.72 49.69
N ALA A 80 -5.75 -34.08 50.54
CA ALA A 80 -6.29 -32.74 50.29
C ALA A 80 -5.34 -31.66 50.83
N SER A 81 -5.23 -30.55 50.11
CA SER A 81 -4.41 -29.39 50.48
C SER A 81 -4.95 -28.10 49.86
N LYS A 82 -4.18 -27.02 49.94
CA LYS A 82 -4.43 -25.74 49.26
C LYS A 82 -3.22 -25.37 48.42
N SER A 83 -3.42 -24.45 47.47
CA SER A 83 -2.33 -23.93 46.65
C SER A 83 -2.57 -22.46 46.31
N TYR A 84 -1.48 -21.73 46.08
CA TYR A 84 -1.55 -20.38 45.53
C TYR A 84 -1.92 -20.47 44.04
N ILE A 85 -3.16 -20.07 43.72
CA ILE A 85 -3.65 -20.04 42.34
C ILE A 85 -4.15 -18.61 42.06
N PRO A 86 -3.34 -17.80 41.36
CA PRO A 86 -3.76 -16.48 40.89
C PRO A 86 -4.83 -16.63 39.80
N SER A 87 -5.78 -15.70 39.75
CA SER A 87 -6.91 -15.75 38.81
C SER A 87 -6.42 -15.70 37.35
N GLU A 88 -7.00 -16.54 36.49
CA GLU A 88 -6.76 -16.56 35.04
C GLU A 88 -5.35 -16.96 34.56
N GLU A 89 -4.52 -17.55 35.42
CA GLU A 89 -3.17 -18.03 35.03
C GLU A 89 -2.88 -19.46 35.50
N TYR A 90 -1.86 -20.05 34.87
CA TYR A 90 -1.26 -21.31 35.27
C TYR A 90 -0.09 -21.12 36.22
N VAL A 91 -0.04 -21.90 37.30
CA VAL A 91 1.05 -21.90 38.29
C VAL A 91 1.54 -23.31 38.55
N MET A 92 2.85 -23.46 38.64
CA MET A 92 3.49 -24.71 39.02
C MET A 92 3.33 -24.97 40.52
N ALA A 93 3.02 -26.21 40.88
CA ALA A 93 3.06 -26.69 42.25
C ALA A 93 3.77 -28.04 42.34
N TYR A 94 4.41 -28.25 43.48
CA TYR A 94 5.18 -29.45 43.80
C TYR A 94 4.65 -30.08 45.08
N LEU A 95 4.52 -31.41 45.08
CA LEU A 95 4.33 -32.20 46.29
C LEU A 95 5.69 -32.61 46.84
N LEU A 96 5.93 -32.28 48.10
CA LEU A 96 7.17 -32.58 48.82
C LEU A 96 6.91 -33.56 49.96
N ASP A 97 7.86 -34.46 50.19
CA ASP A 97 7.90 -35.27 51.40
C ASP A 97 8.45 -34.49 52.60
N LYS A 98 8.49 -35.12 53.77
CA LYS A 98 9.03 -34.55 55.03
C LYS A 98 10.51 -34.11 54.95
N GLU A 99 11.27 -34.62 54.00
CA GLU A 99 12.68 -34.28 53.75
C GLU A 99 12.83 -33.18 52.68
N ASP A 100 11.70 -32.69 52.15
CA ASP A 100 11.55 -31.79 51.02
C ASP A 100 11.95 -32.38 49.65
N ASN A 101 11.94 -33.71 49.48
CA ASN A 101 12.15 -34.35 48.19
C ASN A 101 10.89 -34.22 47.31
N ALA A 102 11.06 -33.95 46.02
CA ALA A 102 9.93 -33.82 45.11
C ALA A 102 9.35 -35.21 44.75
N MET A 103 8.07 -35.40 45.07
CA MET A 103 7.35 -36.64 44.78
C MET A 103 6.54 -36.56 43.48
N LEU A 104 5.81 -35.45 43.28
CA LEU A 104 4.98 -35.16 42.10
C LEU A 104 4.99 -33.66 41.82
N MET A 105 4.56 -33.27 40.61
CA MET A 105 4.28 -31.86 40.28
C MET A 105 3.04 -31.72 39.39
N GLY A 106 2.52 -30.50 39.32
CA GLY A 106 1.40 -30.20 38.45
C GLY A 106 1.35 -28.72 38.10
N VAL A 107 0.81 -28.44 36.91
CA VAL A 107 0.39 -27.08 36.54
C VAL A 107 -1.06 -26.91 36.95
N LEU A 108 -1.29 -26.03 37.92
CA LEU A 108 -2.57 -25.69 38.52
C LEU A 108 -3.12 -24.38 37.93
N GLY A 109 -4.42 -24.16 38.06
CA GLY A 109 -5.10 -22.96 37.57
C GLY A 109 -6.16 -23.24 36.52
N LYS A 110 -7.07 -22.27 36.28
CA LYS A 110 -8.20 -22.39 35.34
C LYS A 110 -8.98 -23.71 35.44
N GLY A 111 -9.35 -24.08 36.66
CA GLY A 111 -10.09 -25.32 36.97
C GLY A 111 -9.23 -26.57 37.17
N ARG A 112 -7.90 -26.49 36.98
CA ARG A 112 -6.97 -27.59 37.30
C ARG A 112 -6.54 -27.51 38.77
N THR A 113 -7.02 -28.45 39.57
CA THR A 113 -6.82 -28.49 41.03
C THR A 113 -6.23 -29.82 41.51
N GLU A 114 -5.56 -30.56 40.62
CA GLU A 114 -5.02 -31.89 40.92
C GLU A 114 -3.50 -31.95 40.71
N ILE A 115 -2.79 -32.58 41.67
CA ILE A 115 -1.41 -33.03 41.51
C ILE A 115 -1.40 -34.56 41.47
N SER A 116 -1.04 -35.12 40.33
CA SER A 116 -1.05 -36.55 40.03
C SER A 116 0.07 -36.95 39.07
N VAL A 117 0.21 -38.25 38.78
CA VAL A 117 1.15 -38.72 37.75
C VAL A 117 0.82 -38.14 36.38
N LYS A 118 -0.47 -38.04 36.05
CA LYS A 118 -0.94 -37.40 34.83
C LYS A 118 -0.55 -35.93 34.78
N SER A 119 -0.82 -35.15 35.84
CA SER A 119 -0.44 -33.74 35.86
C SER A 119 1.08 -33.55 35.81
N THR A 120 1.84 -34.51 36.35
CA THR A 120 3.32 -34.51 36.30
C THR A 120 3.82 -34.72 34.87
N ALA A 121 3.26 -35.68 34.14
CA ALA A 121 3.60 -35.92 32.74
C ALA A 121 3.24 -34.71 31.85
N GLU A 122 2.04 -34.15 32.04
CA GLU A 122 1.60 -32.94 31.32
C GLU A 122 2.51 -31.74 31.62
N ALA A 123 2.92 -31.57 32.88
CA ALA A 123 3.88 -30.54 33.29
C ALA A 123 5.23 -30.72 32.57
N LEU A 124 5.78 -31.95 32.54
CA LEU A 124 7.05 -32.23 31.86
C LEU A 124 7.01 -31.89 30.37
N ILE A 125 5.91 -32.19 29.68
CA ILE A 125 5.73 -31.83 28.28
C ILE A 125 5.53 -30.32 28.13
N TYR A 126 4.75 -29.68 29.01
CA TYR A 126 4.53 -28.23 29.00
C TYR A 126 5.84 -27.43 29.11
N PHE A 127 6.78 -27.87 29.93
CA PHE A 127 8.12 -27.27 30.02
C PHE A 127 9.05 -27.71 28.89
N GLY A 128 9.09 -29.01 28.59
CA GLY A 128 9.95 -29.60 27.57
C GLY A 128 9.70 -29.07 26.17
N ALA A 129 8.42 -28.94 25.80
CA ALA A 129 8.03 -28.35 24.53
C ALA A 129 8.04 -26.82 24.55
N GLY A 130 8.42 -26.15 25.65
CA GLY A 130 8.47 -24.68 25.70
C GLY A 130 7.11 -23.97 25.72
N ILE A 131 6.00 -24.70 25.93
CA ILE A 131 4.62 -24.18 25.89
C ILE A 131 4.41 -23.07 26.92
N PHE A 132 5.12 -23.12 28.05
CA PHE A 132 5.08 -22.10 29.10
C PHE A 132 5.46 -20.69 28.64
N THR A 133 6.22 -20.58 27.55
CA THR A 133 6.61 -19.30 26.92
C THR A 133 5.52 -18.74 25.99
N LEU A 134 4.53 -19.55 25.61
CA LEU A 134 3.46 -19.16 24.68
C LEU A 134 2.38 -18.27 25.34
N PRO A 135 1.50 -17.62 24.56
CA PRO A 135 0.31 -16.93 25.09
C PRO A 135 -0.67 -17.88 25.80
N GLU A 136 -1.48 -17.36 26.72
CA GLU A 136 -2.42 -18.14 27.55
C GLU A 136 -3.38 -19.02 26.73
N GLU A 137 -3.89 -18.53 25.60
CA GLU A 137 -4.82 -19.28 24.73
C GLU A 137 -4.23 -20.61 24.24
N MET A 138 -2.92 -20.65 23.98
CA MET A 138 -2.24 -21.88 23.56
C MET A 138 -1.99 -22.82 24.73
N LYS A 139 -1.74 -22.28 25.92
CA LYS A 139 -1.60 -23.07 27.15
C LYS A 139 -2.93 -23.73 27.48
N ASP A 140 -4.03 -22.97 27.40
CA ASP A 140 -5.39 -23.46 27.60
C ASP A 140 -5.68 -24.63 26.67
N LYS A 141 -5.38 -24.44 25.38
CA LYS A 141 -5.58 -25.47 24.37
C LYS A 141 -4.73 -26.71 24.62
N PHE A 142 -3.45 -26.54 24.98
CA PHE A 142 -2.59 -27.65 25.35
C PHE A 142 -3.24 -28.47 26.47
N PHE A 143 -3.61 -27.84 27.59
CA PHE A 143 -4.17 -28.57 28.72
C PHE A 143 -5.57 -29.16 28.46
N GLN A 144 -6.36 -28.58 27.55
CA GLN A 144 -7.65 -29.14 27.13
C GLN A 144 -7.50 -30.44 26.33
N GLU A 145 -6.46 -30.55 25.52
CA GLU A 145 -6.31 -31.64 24.56
C GLU A 145 -5.10 -32.56 24.83
N ALA A 146 -4.25 -32.27 25.83
CA ALA A 146 -3.04 -33.04 26.15
C ALA A 146 -3.34 -34.54 26.34
N ALA A 147 -4.46 -34.86 26.99
CA ALA A 147 -4.91 -36.23 27.21
C ALA A 147 -5.29 -36.99 25.92
N SER A 148 -5.43 -36.30 24.79
CA SER A 148 -5.72 -36.90 23.47
C SER A 148 -4.47 -37.16 22.62
N ILE A 149 -3.29 -36.79 23.14
CA ILE A 149 -2.00 -36.99 22.46
C ILE A 149 -1.42 -38.34 22.89
N GLN A 150 -1.38 -39.29 21.97
CA GLN A 150 -0.93 -40.66 22.22
C GLN A 150 0.45 -40.72 22.90
N GLU A 151 1.39 -39.86 22.48
CA GLU A 151 2.74 -39.82 23.04
C GLU A 151 2.75 -39.36 24.51
N ILE A 152 1.81 -38.52 24.92
CA ILE A 152 1.64 -38.10 26.33
C ILE A 152 1.00 -39.24 27.13
N GLU A 153 0.02 -39.95 26.55
CA GLU A 153 -0.59 -41.12 27.18
C GLU A 153 0.44 -42.24 27.43
N GLU A 154 1.30 -42.53 26.43
CA GLU A 154 2.42 -43.46 26.56
C GLU A 154 3.37 -43.05 27.70
N LEU A 155 3.67 -41.76 27.83
CA LEU A 155 4.50 -41.22 28.91
C LEU A 155 3.83 -41.41 30.28
N ILE A 156 2.53 -41.12 30.40
CA ILE A 156 1.77 -41.30 31.65
C ILE A 156 1.86 -42.75 32.13
N VAL A 157 1.62 -43.73 31.25
CA VAL A 157 1.67 -45.16 31.60
C VAL A 157 3.06 -45.58 32.10
N GLN A 158 4.12 -45.08 31.46
CA GLN A 158 5.50 -45.34 31.89
C GLN A 158 5.82 -44.70 33.24
N MET A 159 5.34 -43.48 33.47
CA MET A 159 5.52 -42.78 34.75
C MET A 159 4.74 -43.46 35.88
N GLU A 160 3.52 -43.91 35.64
CA GLU A 160 2.74 -44.64 36.65
C GLU A 160 3.44 -45.92 37.08
N THR A 161 4.02 -46.65 36.12
CA THR A 161 4.78 -47.86 36.40
C THR A 161 6.03 -47.56 37.24
N THR A 162 6.76 -46.51 36.88
CA THR A 162 7.99 -46.10 37.58
C THR A 162 7.70 -45.59 39.00
N ILE A 163 6.65 -44.77 39.18
CA ILE A 163 6.27 -44.18 40.47
C ILE A 163 5.69 -45.24 41.42
N LYS A 164 4.95 -46.24 40.91
CA LYS A 164 4.52 -47.39 41.72
C LYS A 164 5.69 -48.16 42.33
N GLN A 165 6.81 -48.24 41.61
CA GLN A 165 8.02 -48.94 42.07
C GLN A 165 8.87 -48.09 43.02
N ASN A 166 8.85 -46.76 42.83
CA ASN A 166 9.63 -45.81 43.60
C ASN A 166 8.92 -44.45 43.66
N SER A 167 8.39 -44.09 44.82
CA SER A 167 7.69 -42.80 45.03
C SER A 167 8.59 -41.57 44.88
N LEU A 168 9.91 -41.75 44.89
CA LEU A 168 10.92 -40.71 44.62
C LEU A 168 11.49 -40.77 43.19
N ALA A 169 10.81 -41.48 42.28
CA ALA A 169 11.21 -41.55 40.87
C ALA A 169 11.30 -40.16 40.22
N MET A 170 10.48 -39.20 40.67
CA MET A 170 10.54 -37.82 40.24
C MET A 170 11.88 -37.16 40.61
N GLU A 171 12.20 -37.13 41.91
CA GLU A 171 13.46 -36.60 42.44
C GLU A 171 14.70 -37.27 41.81
N GLN A 172 14.62 -38.55 41.47
CA GLN A 172 15.73 -39.32 40.90
C GLN A 172 15.85 -39.23 39.37
N GLY A 173 14.89 -38.59 38.69
CA GLY A 173 14.93 -38.41 37.23
C GLY A 173 14.75 -39.69 36.41
N LEU A 174 14.08 -40.72 36.95
CA LEU A 174 13.98 -42.05 36.34
C LEU A 174 13.13 -42.10 35.05
N PHE A 175 12.44 -41.01 34.71
CA PHE A 175 11.55 -40.87 33.55
C PHE A 175 12.18 -40.05 32.40
N ASN A 176 13.42 -39.57 32.55
CA ASN A 176 14.07 -38.66 31.60
C ASN A 176 14.16 -39.22 30.17
N ASP A 177 14.45 -40.51 30.01
CA ASP A 177 14.57 -41.13 28.68
C ASP A 177 13.20 -41.31 28.01
N ALA A 178 12.20 -41.74 28.78
CA ALA A 178 10.81 -41.86 28.32
C ALA A 178 10.25 -40.52 27.85
N TRP A 179 10.50 -39.47 28.63
CA TRP A 179 10.07 -38.12 28.33
C TRP A 179 10.76 -37.55 27.08
N LYS A 180 12.08 -37.71 26.94
CA LYS A 180 12.80 -37.30 25.70
C LYS A 180 12.25 -38.00 24.47
N SER A 181 12.00 -39.31 24.55
CA SER A 181 11.43 -40.08 23.45
C SER A 181 10.02 -39.58 23.07
N ALA A 182 9.20 -39.19 24.05
CA ALA A 182 7.89 -38.61 23.79
C ALA A 182 8.00 -37.27 23.04
N LEU A 183 8.93 -36.39 23.44
CA LEU A 183 9.18 -35.13 22.73
C LEU A 183 9.65 -35.39 21.29
N GLU A 184 10.62 -36.27 21.08
CA GLU A 184 11.14 -36.58 19.73
C GLU A 184 10.03 -37.09 18.78
N LYS A 185 9.17 -38.00 19.25
CA LYS A 185 8.06 -38.56 18.45
C LYS A 185 7.00 -37.53 18.07
N ILE A 186 6.77 -36.53 18.93
CA ILE A 186 5.80 -35.47 18.62
C ILE A 186 6.27 -34.66 17.39
N HIS A 187 7.58 -34.58 17.14
CA HIS A 187 8.24 -33.67 16.19
C HIS A 187 8.41 -34.12 14.72
N GLU A 188 7.97 -35.31 14.31
CA GLU A 188 8.10 -35.74 12.90
C GLU A 188 6.99 -35.15 11.99
N ASN A 189 7.42 -34.33 11.01
CA ASN A 189 6.71 -33.74 9.85
C ASN A 189 6.28 -32.26 9.98
N GLY A 190 6.90 -31.40 9.17
CA GLY A 190 6.44 -30.04 8.87
C GLY A 190 6.88 -29.61 7.46
N GLU A 191 5.91 -29.32 6.58
CA GLU A 191 6.13 -28.74 5.25
C GLU A 191 6.16 -27.20 5.32
N VAL A 192 6.91 -26.56 4.42
CA VAL A 192 7.04 -25.10 4.31
C VAL A 192 6.55 -24.62 2.94
N VAL A 193 5.73 -23.56 2.91
CA VAL A 193 5.20 -22.91 1.70
C VAL A 193 5.85 -21.54 1.49
N ASP A 194 6.20 -21.26 0.23
CA ASP A 194 6.92 -20.08 -0.29
C ASP A 194 5.97 -19.12 -1.05
N ILE A 195 6.18 -17.79 -0.96
CA ILE A 195 5.43 -16.80 -1.74
C ILE A 195 6.30 -15.59 -2.14
N ARG A 196 6.13 -15.14 -3.40
CA ARG A 196 7.01 -14.28 -4.23
C ARG A 196 6.73 -12.75 -4.22
N ALA A 197 7.67 -12.05 -4.90
CA ALA A 197 8.23 -10.69 -4.78
C ALA A 197 7.51 -9.43 -5.39
N ARG A 198 8.15 -8.25 -5.20
CA ARG A 198 7.82 -6.89 -5.70
C ARG A 198 9.08 -6.09 -6.17
N VAL A 199 8.91 -4.79 -6.43
CA VAL A 199 9.65 -3.74 -7.21
C VAL A 199 11.05 -3.37 -6.69
N ILE A 200 11.38 -3.46 -5.40
CA ILE A 200 12.77 -3.53 -4.94
C ILE A 200 13.28 -4.94 -5.19
N ASN A 201 14.41 -5.08 -5.90
CA ASN A 201 15.02 -6.39 -6.10
C ASN A 201 15.78 -6.78 -4.83
N VAL A 202 15.07 -7.43 -3.92
CA VAL A 202 15.61 -7.97 -2.68
C VAL A 202 15.94 -9.44 -2.89
N ASP A 203 16.98 -9.95 -2.23
CA ASP A 203 17.16 -11.39 -2.07
C ASP A 203 15.92 -11.99 -1.38
N ALA A 204 15.04 -12.60 -2.18
CA ALA A 204 13.74 -13.09 -1.74
C ALA A 204 13.84 -14.36 -0.87
N ALA A 205 15.03 -14.94 -0.74
CA ALA A 205 15.24 -16.13 0.07
C ALA A 205 14.92 -15.85 1.54
N VAL A 206 14.14 -16.74 2.15
CA VAL A 206 14.03 -16.81 3.60
C VAL A 206 15.28 -17.52 4.11
N LYS A 207 16.11 -16.83 4.89
CA LYS A 207 17.33 -17.40 5.51
C LYS A 207 17.22 -17.28 7.01
N SER A 208 17.39 -18.38 7.74
CA SER A 208 17.29 -18.37 9.22
C SER A 208 15.99 -17.74 9.75
N GLY A 209 14.86 -17.97 9.06
CA GLY A 209 13.56 -17.37 9.40
C GLY A 209 13.45 -15.86 9.10
N ILE A 210 14.50 -15.25 8.54
CA ILE A 210 14.55 -13.84 8.18
C ILE A 210 14.29 -13.68 6.68
N GLN A 211 13.46 -12.69 6.35
CA GLN A 211 13.24 -12.26 4.97
C GLN A 211 13.32 -10.74 4.89
N VAL A 212 14.04 -10.21 3.92
CA VAL A 212 14.00 -8.78 3.59
C VAL A 212 13.07 -8.59 2.41
N PHE A 213 12.16 -7.62 2.50
CA PHE A 213 11.20 -7.37 1.44
C PHE A 213 10.93 -5.87 1.28
N GLU A 214 10.47 -5.49 0.10
CA GLU A 214 10.07 -4.12 -0.19
C GLU A 214 8.87 -3.70 0.67
N HIS A 215 8.97 -2.52 1.29
CA HIS A 215 7.81 -1.84 1.85
C HIS A 215 7.23 -0.83 0.86
N ASP A 216 8.11 0.05 0.38
CA ASP A 216 7.83 1.06 -0.63
C ASP A 216 9.11 1.33 -1.45
N ILE A 217 9.07 2.34 -2.30
CA ILE A 217 10.13 2.67 -3.27
C ILE A 217 11.49 3.04 -2.66
N GLN A 218 11.56 3.42 -1.39
CA GLN A 218 12.81 3.75 -0.69
C GLN A 218 12.97 3.03 0.63
N ASN A 219 11.97 2.29 1.08
CA ASN A 219 12.02 1.58 2.34
C ASN A 219 11.88 0.07 2.14
N ILE A 220 12.71 -0.67 2.85
CA ILE A 220 12.58 -2.11 3.02
C ILE A 220 12.01 -2.40 4.41
N LYS A 221 11.51 -3.61 4.60
CA LYS A 221 11.17 -4.17 5.90
C LYS A 221 11.85 -5.51 6.07
N VAL A 222 12.19 -5.83 7.30
CA VAL A 222 12.72 -7.14 7.68
C VAL A 222 11.61 -7.90 8.38
N ARG A 223 11.31 -9.09 7.87
CA ARG A 223 10.43 -10.07 8.48
C ARG A 223 11.27 -11.02 9.31
N ASN A 224 10.81 -11.32 10.52
CA ASN A 224 11.31 -12.42 11.32
C ASN A 224 10.16 -13.38 11.62
N ASN A 225 10.32 -14.63 11.18
CA ASN A 225 9.37 -15.70 11.38
C ASN A 225 9.71 -16.58 12.59
N TYR A 226 10.86 -16.32 13.23
CA TYR A 226 11.38 -17.12 14.33
C TYR A 226 11.24 -16.39 15.67
N LYS A 227 11.21 -17.16 16.75
CA LYS A 227 11.22 -16.66 18.14
C LYS A 227 12.59 -16.19 18.62
N ARG A 228 13.59 -16.23 17.73
CA ARG A 228 14.95 -15.76 17.99
C ARG A 228 15.04 -14.23 17.85
N ARG A 229 15.64 -13.58 18.85
CA ARG A 229 16.00 -12.15 18.81
C ARG A 229 17.07 -11.87 17.76
N THR A 230 16.85 -10.85 16.94
CA THR A 230 17.80 -10.46 15.89
C THR A 230 17.97 -8.94 15.81
N HIS A 231 19.05 -8.52 15.15
CA HIS A 231 19.38 -7.11 14.95
C HIS A 231 19.90 -6.91 13.52
N ALA A 232 19.43 -5.88 12.84
CA ALA A 232 19.82 -5.58 11.46
C ALA A 232 20.83 -4.43 11.41
N PHE A 233 21.88 -4.59 10.60
CA PHE A 233 22.87 -3.57 10.25
C PHE A 233 22.81 -3.32 8.74
N ILE A 234 22.70 -2.06 8.34
CA ILE A 234 22.54 -1.67 6.93
C ILE A 234 23.77 -0.91 6.45
N TYR A 235 24.32 -1.37 5.33
CA TYR A 235 25.52 -0.84 4.68
C TYR A 235 25.27 -0.54 3.19
N LYS A 236 25.37 0.71 2.77
CA LYS A 236 25.46 1.12 1.36
C LYS A 236 26.81 0.68 0.80
N GLN A 237 26.81 -0.33 -0.06
CA GLN A 237 28.02 -0.93 -0.60
C GLN A 237 28.52 -0.22 -1.86
N SER A 238 27.62 0.16 -2.75
CA SER A 238 27.95 0.87 -3.99
C SER A 238 26.78 1.67 -4.51
N PHE A 239 27.06 2.58 -5.44
CA PHE A 239 26.03 3.29 -6.21
C PHE A 239 26.49 3.48 -7.66
N LYS A 240 25.53 3.66 -8.57
CA LYS A 240 25.79 4.18 -9.92
C LYS A 240 25.25 5.59 -10.02
N ASP A 241 26.08 6.50 -10.49
CA ASP A 241 25.66 7.88 -10.76
C ASP A 241 24.81 7.98 -12.03
N ARG A 242 24.27 9.18 -12.29
CA ARG A 242 23.48 9.48 -13.49
C ARG A 242 24.25 9.29 -14.81
N ASP A 243 25.58 9.27 -14.78
CA ASP A 243 26.46 8.97 -15.92
C ASP A 243 26.73 7.45 -16.07
N LYS A 244 26.05 6.61 -15.27
CA LYS A 244 26.17 5.14 -15.21
C LYS A 244 27.53 4.66 -14.70
N LYS A 245 28.33 5.51 -14.07
CA LYS A 245 29.60 5.13 -13.48
C LYS A 245 29.36 4.57 -12.08
N GLU A 246 29.88 3.37 -11.84
CA GLU A 246 29.78 2.70 -10.55
C GLU A 246 30.89 3.17 -9.60
N THR A 247 30.50 3.49 -8.37
CA THR A 247 31.40 3.78 -7.25
C THR A 247 31.15 2.75 -6.15
N VAL A 248 32.18 1.97 -5.82
CA VAL A 248 32.14 1.02 -4.70
C VAL A 248 32.63 1.74 -3.45
N LEU A 249 31.77 1.80 -2.43
CA LEU A 249 32.05 2.40 -1.12
C LEU A 249 32.67 1.40 -0.16
N ILE A 250 32.21 0.15 -0.19
CA ILE A 250 32.64 -0.92 0.72
C ILE A 250 32.85 -2.19 -0.07
N LYS A 251 34.07 -2.74 -0.05
CA LYS A 251 34.37 -4.07 -0.60
C LYS A 251 34.07 -5.16 0.42
N ASN A 252 33.79 -6.38 -0.04
CA ASN A 252 33.53 -7.50 0.87
C ASN A 252 34.68 -7.79 1.86
N SER A 253 35.93 -7.52 1.47
CA SER A 253 37.10 -7.65 2.36
C SER A 253 37.19 -6.57 3.46
N GLU A 254 36.40 -5.50 3.35
CA GLU A 254 36.42 -4.34 4.24
C GLU A 254 35.35 -4.42 5.34
N PHE A 255 34.51 -5.46 5.34
CA PHE A 255 33.63 -5.78 6.47
C PHE A 255 34.46 -6.36 7.62
N ASN A 256 35.12 -5.47 8.36
CA ASN A 256 35.94 -5.80 9.51
C ASN A 256 35.88 -4.69 10.58
N GLY A 257 36.27 -5.06 11.81
CA GLY A 257 36.71 -4.16 12.87
C GLY A 257 35.84 -2.93 13.11
N ALA A 258 36.23 -1.81 12.51
CA ALA A 258 35.72 -0.48 12.79
C ALA A 258 34.63 0.02 11.82
N LEU A 259 34.17 -0.79 10.85
CA LEU A 259 33.15 -0.37 9.90
C LEU A 259 31.81 -0.12 10.59
N LYS A 260 31.29 1.12 10.48
CA LYS A 260 30.01 1.52 11.06
C LYS A 260 28.87 1.38 10.03
N ALA A 261 27.75 0.82 10.46
CA ALA A 261 26.52 0.78 9.67
C ALA A 261 25.93 2.19 9.52
N GLN A 262 25.19 2.47 8.44
CA GLN A 262 24.44 3.73 8.35
C GLN A 262 23.20 3.71 9.25
N THR A 263 22.61 2.54 9.41
CA THR A 263 21.41 2.34 10.23
C THR A 263 21.51 0.97 10.89
N GLU A 264 21.11 0.91 12.14
CA GLU A 264 20.99 -0.32 12.92
C GLU A 264 19.66 -0.28 13.68
N LEU A 265 18.99 -1.43 13.77
CA LEU A 265 17.69 -1.53 14.44
C LEU A 265 17.42 -2.95 14.95
N PRO A 266 16.69 -3.10 16.07
CA PRO A 266 16.21 -4.39 16.51
C PRO A 266 15.19 -4.95 15.50
N VAL A 267 15.27 -6.24 15.26
CA VAL A 267 14.26 -7.00 14.51
C VAL A 267 13.58 -7.92 15.52
N ALA A 268 12.35 -7.56 15.88
CA ALA A 268 11.62 -8.21 16.97
C ALA A 268 11.45 -9.72 16.71
N ALA A 269 11.57 -10.51 17.77
CA ALA A 269 11.26 -11.93 17.78
C ALA A 269 9.77 -12.15 17.95
N VAL A 270 9.21 -13.19 17.32
CA VAL A 270 7.76 -13.40 17.30
C VAL A 270 7.20 -13.61 18.71
N SER A 271 6.44 -12.62 19.21
CA SER A 271 5.97 -12.53 20.59
C SER A 271 4.48 -12.87 20.78
N SER A 272 3.66 -12.81 19.73
CA SER A 272 2.22 -13.10 19.80
C SER A 272 1.72 -13.92 18.61
N LEU A 273 0.58 -14.60 18.83
CA LEU A 273 -0.11 -15.45 17.86
C LEU A 273 -1.42 -14.77 17.45
N ASP A 274 -1.67 -14.60 16.15
CA ASP A 274 -2.98 -14.15 15.65
C ASP A 274 -3.94 -15.33 15.51
N GLY A 275 -4.41 -15.83 16.65
CA GLY A 275 -5.44 -16.87 16.75
C GLY A 275 -4.96 -18.30 16.53
N VAL A 276 -5.71 -19.23 17.13
CA VAL A 276 -5.38 -20.67 17.17
C VAL A 276 -6.23 -21.45 16.15
N LEU A 277 -5.59 -22.07 15.14
CA LEU A 277 -6.23 -23.01 14.22
C LEU A 277 -5.53 -24.39 14.30
N GLY A 278 -5.92 -25.27 15.22
CA GLY A 278 -5.32 -26.61 15.26
C GLY A 278 -5.77 -27.48 16.41
N THR A 279 -5.04 -28.56 16.68
CA THR A 279 -5.11 -29.40 17.89
C THR A 279 -3.95 -29.08 18.85
N ALA A 280 -3.91 -29.59 20.09
CA ALA A 280 -2.77 -29.40 21.00
C ALA A 280 -1.47 -29.97 20.43
N ARG A 281 -1.53 -31.02 19.61
CA ARG A 281 -0.37 -31.50 18.85
C ARG A 281 0.15 -30.40 17.91
N ASN A 282 -0.74 -29.67 17.24
CA ASN A 282 -0.36 -28.53 16.40
C ASN A 282 0.13 -27.32 17.22
N VAL A 283 -0.24 -27.20 18.50
CA VAL A 283 0.32 -26.19 19.42
C VAL A 283 1.76 -26.53 19.77
N ILE A 284 2.03 -27.78 20.12
CA ILE A 284 3.39 -28.27 20.40
C ILE A 284 4.28 -28.13 19.15
N MET A 285 3.72 -28.45 17.99
CA MET A 285 4.42 -28.40 16.69
C MET A 285 4.43 -27.03 16.01
N LEU A 286 3.70 -26.06 16.55
CA LEU A 286 3.40 -24.75 15.92
C LEU A 286 2.76 -24.82 14.51
N ASN A 287 2.33 -25.99 14.05
CA ASN A 287 1.71 -26.24 12.73
C ASN A 287 0.26 -25.70 12.59
N GLY A 288 -0.32 -25.10 13.64
CA GLY A 288 -1.69 -24.58 13.67
C GLY A 288 -1.83 -23.11 14.10
N ALA A 289 -0.71 -22.44 14.31
CA ALA A 289 -0.70 -21.00 14.54
C ALA A 289 -0.79 -20.29 13.18
N LYS A 290 -1.71 -19.33 13.03
CA LYS A 290 -1.67 -18.44 11.86
C LYS A 290 -0.34 -17.68 11.87
N TYR A 291 0.24 -17.60 10.69
CA TYR A 291 1.63 -17.30 10.39
C TYR A 291 2.27 -16.20 11.25
N PHE A 292 3.37 -16.61 11.86
CA PHE A 292 4.31 -15.88 12.70
C PHE A 292 5.07 -14.83 11.89
N GLU A 293 4.57 -13.61 11.74
CA GLU A 293 5.34 -12.56 11.07
C GLU A 293 5.41 -11.32 11.95
N LEU A 294 6.58 -11.07 12.56
CA LEU A 294 6.90 -9.73 13.02
C LEU A 294 7.70 -9.02 11.95
N ILE A 295 7.20 -7.85 11.61
CA ILE A 295 7.73 -7.01 10.56
C ILE A 295 8.34 -5.79 11.24
N SER A 296 9.60 -5.49 10.92
CA SER A 296 10.26 -4.30 11.42
C SER A 296 9.54 -3.02 11.00
N ASP A 297 9.85 -1.92 11.68
CA ASP A 297 9.58 -0.59 11.14
C ASP A 297 10.25 -0.42 9.76
N PRO A 298 9.73 0.47 8.89
CA PRO A 298 10.35 0.77 7.61
C PRO A 298 11.82 1.21 7.78
N ILE A 299 12.73 0.59 7.03
CA ILE A 299 14.16 0.91 7.02
C ILE A 299 14.46 1.68 5.74
N SER A 300 14.99 2.90 5.90
CA SER A 300 15.29 3.77 4.78
C SER A 300 16.53 3.30 4.00
N THR A 301 16.37 3.20 2.68
CA THR A 301 17.40 2.91 1.69
C THR A 301 17.34 3.95 0.56
N PRO A 302 17.62 5.23 0.85
CA PRO A 302 17.39 6.32 -0.09
C PRO A 302 18.36 6.29 -1.28
N LEU A 303 17.99 6.95 -2.37
CA LEU A 303 18.93 7.33 -3.44
C LEU A 303 19.33 8.79 -3.23
N GLU A 304 20.61 9.09 -3.32
CA GLU A 304 21.07 10.49 -3.33
C GLU A 304 20.70 11.14 -4.67
N THR A 305 20.61 12.47 -4.71
CA THR A 305 20.15 13.24 -5.89
C THR A 305 20.93 12.91 -7.17
N ASN A 306 22.22 12.57 -7.06
CA ASN A 306 23.10 12.23 -8.18
C ASN A 306 23.16 10.73 -8.49
N GLU A 307 22.41 9.89 -7.79
CA GLU A 307 22.41 8.44 -7.95
C GLU A 307 21.22 7.99 -8.79
N MET A 308 21.44 6.98 -9.64
CA MET A 308 20.37 6.29 -10.38
C MET A 308 20.10 4.88 -9.85
N GLN A 309 21.04 4.34 -9.07
CA GLN A 309 20.97 3.02 -8.46
C GLN A 309 21.88 3.00 -7.23
N ALA A 310 21.45 2.35 -6.15
CA ALA A 310 22.26 2.07 -4.98
C ALA A 310 22.10 0.61 -4.55
N VAL A 311 23.20 0.01 -4.12
CA VAL A 311 23.24 -1.35 -3.57
C VAL A 311 23.49 -1.28 -2.08
N TYR A 312 22.54 -1.77 -1.31
CA TYR A 312 22.62 -1.92 0.12
C TYR A 312 22.82 -3.39 0.50
N ASN A 313 23.55 -3.62 1.59
CA ASN A 313 23.70 -4.92 2.22
C ASN A 313 23.09 -4.85 3.62
N VAL A 314 22.03 -5.63 3.81
CA VAL A 314 21.34 -5.78 5.09
C VAL A 314 21.89 -7.03 5.75
N ARG A 315 22.58 -6.85 6.86
CA ARG A 315 23.23 -7.91 7.63
C ARG A 315 22.48 -8.09 8.93
N VAL A 316 21.80 -9.22 9.08
CA VAL A 316 20.96 -9.51 10.25
C VAL A 316 21.68 -10.52 11.12
N VAL A 317 21.93 -10.15 12.38
CA VAL A 317 22.70 -10.95 13.33
C VAL A 317 21.84 -11.48 14.48
N GLY A 318 22.29 -12.56 15.13
CA GLY A 318 21.74 -13.05 16.41
C GLY A 318 22.26 -14.43 16.85
N PRO A 319 21.61 -15.07 17.84
CA PRO A 319 22.00 -16.38 18.40
C PRO A 319 21.73 -17.56 17.46
N GLY A 320 22.76 -18.19 16.89
CA GLY A 320 22.60 -19.27 15.89
C GLY A 320 23.41 -20.51 16.22
N GLY A 321 22.86 -21.68 15.88
CA GLY A 321 23.53 -22.98 15.96
C GLY A 321 24.60 -23.19 14.88
N THR A 322 24.63 -22.33 13.86
CA THR A 322 25.66 -22.32 12.82
C THR A 322 26.45 -21.01 12.88
N PRO A 323 27.80 -21.05 12.99
CA PRO A 323 28.63 -19.85 12.92
C PRO A 323 28.39 -19.05 11.64
N SER A 324 28.60 -17.74 11.69
CA SER A 324 28.50 -16.92 10.49
C SER A 324 29.52 -17.36 9.41
N PRO A 325 29.08 -17.57 8.15
CA PRO A 325 29.99 -17.81 7.03
C PRO A 325 30.68 -16.53 6.54
N PHE A 326 30.27 -15.36 7.03
CA PHE A 326 30.86 -14.07 6.68
C PHE A 326 31.61 -13.46 7.88
N THR A 327 32.64 -12.67 7.60
CA THR A 327 33.35 -11.87 8.60
C THR A 327 32.44 -10.80 9.18
N MET A 328 32.34 -10.72 10.51
CA MET A 328 31.57 -9.71 11.23
C MET A 328 32.44 -8.49 11.59
N THR A 329 31.81 -7.33 11.73
CA THR A 329 32.38 -6.14 12.37
C THR A 329 32.36 -6.28 13.90
N GLU A 330 33.12 -5.46 14.64
CA GLU A 330 33.10 -5.50 16.11
C GLU A 330 31.71 -5.22 16.69
N ALA A 331 30.93 -4.32 16.06
CA ALA A 331 29.58 -4.01 16.46
C ALA A 331 28.63 -5.21 16.27
N GLU A 332 28.76 -5.92 15.15
CA GLU A 332 27.99 -7.13 14.85
C GLU A 332 28.34 -8.27 15.83
N GLU A 333 29.63 -8.55 16.08
CA GLU A 333 30.07 -9.58 17.03
C GLU A 333 29.58 -9.29 18.46
N LYS A 334 29.74 -8.04 18.89
CA LYS A 334 29.25 -7.59 20.20
C LYS A 334 27.74 -7.78 20.31
N LYS A 335 26.99 -7.43 19.26
CA LYS A 335 25.53 -7.57 19.25
C LYS A 335 25.10 -9.04 19.27
N VAL A 336 25.80 -9.94 18.56
CA VAL A 336 25.55 -11.40 18.67
C VAL A 336 25.74 -11.88 20.12
N TYR A 337 26.81 -11.44 20.78
CA TYR A 337 27.08 -11.79 22.16
C TYR A 337 25.99 -11.27 23.12
N GLU A 338 25.58 -10.02 22.99
CA GLU A 338 24.46 -9.43 23.75
C GLU A 338 23.16 -10.23 23.54
N LEU A 339 22.82 -10.53 22.28
CA LEU A 339 21.60 -11.29 21.96
C LEU A 339 21.64 -12.73 22.48
N ASN A 340 22.82 -13.37 22.58
CA ASN A 340 22.95 -14.70 23.21
C ASN A 340 22.60 -14.64 24.70
N ILE A 341 23.01 -13.56 25.39
CA ILE A 341 22.63 -13.33 26.79
C ILE A 341 21.13 -13.09 26.87
N GLU A 342 20.56 -12.23 26.02
CA GLU A 342 19.12 -11.94 26.03
C GLU A 342 18.28 -13.19 25.82
N ILE A 343 18.57 -14.01 24.80
CA ILE A 343 17.78 -15.24 24.57
C ILE A 343 17.95 -16.22 25.74
N ALA A 344 19.18 -16.47 26.18
CA ALA A 344 19.42 -17.43 27.24
C ALA A 344 18.79 -16.98 28.58
N LEU A 345 18.95 -15.70 28.95
CA LEU A 345 18.45 -15.16 30.20
C LEU A 345 16.95 -14.88 30.15
N LEU A 346 16.51 -14.06 29.20
CA LEU A 346 15.15 -13.49 29.19
C LEU A 346 14.12 -14.42 28.58
N ASP A 347 14.49 -15.23 27.58
CA ASP A 347 13.53 -16.06 26.86
C ASP A 347 13.53 -17.53 27.32
N LEU A 348 14.63 -18.02 27.93
CA LEU A 348 14.76 -19.41 28.40
C LEU A 348 14.79 -19.53 29.94
N ILE A 349 15.77 -18.89 30.60
CA ILE A 349 16.02 -19.10 32.02
C ILE A 349 15.00 -18.37 32.89
N LEU A 350 14.82 -17.07 32.70
CA LEU A 350 13.94 -16.24 33.52
C LEU A 350 12.49 -16.71 33.47
N PRO A 351 11.90 -17.09 32.31
CA PRO A 351 10.53 -17.60 32.29
C PRO A 351 10.40 -18.92 33.06
N GLY A 352 11.45 -19.76 33.07
CA GLY A 352 11.52 -20.96 33.90
C GLY A 352 11.59 -20.65 35.40
N ILE A 353 12.40 -19.66 35.78
CA ILE A 353 12.47 -19.15 37.17
C ILE A 353 11.12 -18.56 37.60
N ALA A 354 10.51 -17.72 36.75
CA ALA A 354 9.25 -17.07 37.01
C ALA A 354 8.13 -18.10 37.27
N GLN A 355 8.07 -19.16 36.46
CA GLN A 355 7.14 -20.26 36.69
C GLN A 355 7.40 -21.02 37.99
N ALA A 356 8.67 -21.32 38.27
CA ALA A 356 9.09 -21.99 39.49
C ALA A 356 8.70 -21.24 40.77
N ILE A 357 8.85 -19.92 40.77
CA ILE A 357 8.51 -19.06 41.92
C ILE A 357 7.15 -18.40 41.82
N GLY A 358 6.32 -18.75 40.83
CA GLY A 358 4.91 -18.39 40.73
C GLY A 358 4.60 -16.95 40.29
N ILE A 359 5.54 -16.25 39.66
CA ILE A 359 5.42 -14.84 39.25
C ILE A 359 5.22 -14.68 37.73
N PRO A 360 4.74 -13.52 37.24
CA PRO A 360 4.53 -13.29 35.80
C PRO A 360 5.84 -13.45 35.01
N LYS A 361 5.77 -14.04 33.81
CA LYS A 361 6.94 -14.16 32.92
C LYS A 361 7.35 -12.83 32.28
N ASP A 362 6.40 -11.94 32.05
CA ASP A 362 6.58 -10.67 31.33
C ASP A 362 6.82 -9.51 32.31
N MET A 363 7.77 -9.68 33.22
CA MET A 363 8.13 -8.63 34.18
C MET A 363 8.86 -7.50 33.48
N ALA A 364 8.20 -6.36 33.31
CA ALA A 364 8.82 -5.13 32.84
C ALA A 364 9.23 -4.23 34.00
N GLY A 365 10.43 -3.65 33.93
CA GLY A 365 10.84 -2.58 34.85
C GLY A 365 12.32 -2.57 35.24
N PRO A 366 12.72 -1.63 36.10
CA PRO A 366 14.11 -1.40 36.51
C PRO A 366 14.80 -2.63 37.10
N GLU A 367 14.04 -3.54 37.73
CA GLU A 367 14.56 -4.76 38.35
C GLU A 367 15.02 -5.78 37.31
N LEU A 368 14.33 -5.85 36.16
CA LEU A 368 14.76 -6.68 35.03
C LEU A 368 16.05 -6.12 34.41
N ASP A 369 16.15 -4.79 34.27
CA ASP A 369 17.37 -4.12 33.79
C ASP A 369 18.54 -4.35 34.74
N GLN A 370 18.30 -4.33 36.06
CA GLN A 370 19.29 -4.67 37.08
C GLN A 370 19.73 -6.13 36.98
N LEU A 371 18.80 -7.07 36.80
CA LEU A 371 19.12 -8.48 36.61
C LEU A 371 19.97 -8.69 35.36
N TYR A 372 19.56 -8.12 34.23
CA TYR A 372 20.31 -8.20 32.97
C TYR A 372 21.70 -7.60 33.13
N SER A 373 21.82 -6.40 33.72
CA SER A 373 23.10 -5.73 33.94
C SER A 373 24.02 -6.52 34.86
N PHE A 374 23.47 -7.13 35.92
CA PHE A 374 24.22 -8.00 36.82
C PHE A 374 24.77 -9.20 36.05
N VAL A 375 23.92 -9.93 35.34
CA VAL A 375 24.30 -11.12 34.56
C VAL A 375 25.32 -10.76 33.48
N GLU A 376 25.07 -9.69 32.71
CA GLU A 376 25.97 -9.24 31.66
C GLU A 376 27.37 -8.92 32.23
N SER A 377 27.45 -8.29 33.40
CA SER A 377 28.72 -8.00 34.08
C SER A 377 29.50 -9.25 34.47
N ARG A 378 28.81 -10.34 34.84
CA ARG A 378 29.43 -11.62 35.21
C ARG A 378 29.87 -12.41 33.99
N VAL A 379 29.01 -12.50 32.98
CA VAL A 379 29.26 -13.21 31.73
C VAL A 379 30.50 -12.65 31.02
N LYS A 380 30.71 -11.33 31.05
CA LYS A 380 31.92 -10.67 30.50
C LYS A 380 33.24 -11.13 31.14
N ASN A 381 33.20 -11.61 32.38
CA ASN A 381 34.40 -12.07 33.11
C ASN A 381 34.71 -13.56 32.92
N VAL A 382 33.86 -14.29 32.18
CA VAL A 382 34.01 -15.73 31.97
C VAL A 382 34.30 -15.98 30.47
N PRO A 383 35.57 -16.29 30.10
CA PRO A 383 35.99 -16.39 28.69
C PRO A 383 35.19 -17.38 27.84
N LYS A 384 34.68 -18.46 28.46
CA LYS A 384 33.90 -19.49 27.77
C LYS A 384 32.66 -18.96 27.06
N PHE A 385 31.97 -17.94 27.60
CA PHE A 385 30.79 -17.38 26.92
C PHE A 385 31.16 -16.76 25.57
N PHE A 386 32.31 -16.11 25.49
CA PHE A 386 32.80 -15.59 24.21
C PHE A 386 33.14 -16.73 23.24
N GLU A 387 33.74 -17.82 23.72
CA GLU A 387 34.01 -18.99 22.88
C GLU A 387 32.73 -19.66 22.37
N PHE A 388 31.73 -19.88 23.23
CA PHE A 388 30.43 -20.47 22.85
C PHE A 388 29.70 -19.57 21.88
N SER A 389 29.68 -18.25 22.13
CA SER A 389 29.16 -17.27 21.20
C SER A 389 29.89 -17.34 19.87
N LYS A 390 31.23 -17.41 19.84
CA LYS A 390 31.98 -17.47 18.56
C LYS A 390 31.77 -18.78 17.78
N LYS A 391 31.61 -19.90 18.48
CA LYS A 391 31.38 -21.22 17.88
C LYS A 391 29.94 -21.44 17.42
N GLY A 392 29.01 -20.51 17.72
CA GLY A 392 27.59 -20.72 17.46
C GLY A 392 27.03 -21.87 18.29
N ASP A 393 27.39 -21.95 19.59
CA ASP A 393 26.87 -22.97 20.51
C ASP A 393 25.95 -22.33 21.58
N PRO A 394 24.72 -21.93 21.20
CA PRO A 394 23.78 -21.28 22.10
C PRO A 394 23.30 -22.21 23.22
N THR A 395 23.36 -23.53 23.01
CA THR A 395 22.99 -24.51 24.04
C THR A 395 24.04 -24.57 25.13
N ALA A 396 25.33 -24.67 24.78
CA ALA A 396 26.41 -24.59 25.76
C ALA A 396 26.44 -23.23 26.44
N PHE A 397 26.17 -22.14 25.70
CA PHE A 397 26.04 -20.79 26.26
C PHE A 397 24.95 -20.74 27.34
N ALA A 398 23.74 -21.20 27.03
CA ALA A 398 22.62 -21.18 27.97
C ALA A 398 22.84 -22.09 29.18
N LYS A 399 23.46 -23.27 29.00
CA LYS A 399 23.83 -24.18 30.09
C LYS A 399 24.88 -23.58 31.02
N GLU A 400 25.91 -22.95 30.46
CA GLU A 400 26.93 -22.26 31.26
C GLU A 400 26.33 -21.04 31.97
N LEU A 401 25.40 -20.33 31.34
CA LEU A 401 24.69 -19.21 31.97
C LEU A 401 23.83 -19.70 33.14
N LEU A 402 23.13 -20.81 32.98
CA LEU A 402 22.38 -21.43 34.07
C LEU A 402 23.30 -21.83 35.22
N ASN A 403 24.47 -22.43 34.93
CA ASN A 403 25.45 -22.78 35.96
C ASN A 403 25.99 -21.54 36.68
N LEU A 404 26.31 -20.48 35.95
CA LEU A 404 26.70 -19.19 36.52
C LEU A 404 25.61 -18.64 37.45
N ILE A 405 24.35 -18.67 37.01
CA ILE A 405 23.21 -18.25 37.84
C ILE A 405 23.13 -19.10 39.12
N LYS A 406 23.34 -20.42 39.03
CA LYS A 406 23.36 -21.28 40.24
C LYS A 406 24.47 -20.91 41.22
N GLU A 407 25.64 -20.57 40.72
CA GLU A 407 26.77 -20.12 41.55
C GLU A 407 26.47 -18.75 42.19
N GLU A 408 25.94 -17.81 41.41
CA GLU A 408 25.58 -16.46 41.88
C GLU A 408 24.35 -16.46 42.81
N LEU A 409 23.55 -17.53 42.89
CA LEU A 409 22.55 -17.68 43.96
C LEU A 409 23.19 -17.70 45.36
N MET A 410 24.50 -17.88 45.49
CA MET A 410 25.20 -17.72 46.76
C MET A 410 25.59 -16.27 47.05
N ASP A 411 25.54 -15.38 46.05
CA ASP A 411 25.78 -13.95 46.18
C ASP A 411 24.54 -13.23 46.74
N ALA A 412 24.75 -12.41 47.77
CA ALA A 412 23.66 -11.69 48.43
C ALA A 412 23.03 -10.62 47.52
N GLY A 413 23.81 -10.01 46.62
CA GLY A 413 23.33 -9.00 45.67
C GLY A 413 22.39 -9.61 44.64
N PHE A 414 22.78 -10.72 44.02
CA PHE A 414 21.94 -11.44 43.07
C PHE A 414 20.64 -11.94 43.71
N LYS A 415 20.72 -12.51 44.91
CA LYS A 415 19.55 -12.94 45.69
C LYS A 415 18.57 -11.80 45.96
N ASN A 416 19.08 -10.63 46.35
CA ASN A 416 18.23 -9.46 46.58
C ASN A 416 17.49 -9.03 45.31
N ILE A 417 18.14 -9.07 44.14
CA ILE A 417 17.48 -8.78 42.85
C ILE A 417 16.32 -9.76 42.62
N LEU A 418 16.53 -11.07 42.83
CA LEU A 418 15.46 -12.07 42.67
C LEU A 418 14.32 -11.89 43.69
N ILE A 419 14.61 -11.48 44.92
CA ILE A 419 13.59 -11.18 45.94
C ILE A 419 12.74 -9.99 45.52
N GLU A 420 13.34 -8.91 45.02
CA GLU A 420 12.60 -7.73 44.55
C GLU A 420 11.74 -8.04 43.31
N ILE A 421 12.29 -8.83 42.38
CA ILE A 421 11.54 -9.37 41.24
C ILE A 421 10.35 -10.20 41.72
N ALA A 422 10.57 -11.11 42.68
CA ALA A 422 9.51 -11.94 43.23
C ALA A 422 8.40 -11.10 43.89
N LYS A 423 8.75 -10.17 44.77
CA LYS A 423 7.79 -9.25 45.41
C LYS A 423 6.96 -8.52 44.37
N LYS A 424 7.60 -7.85 43.42
CA LYS A 424 6.90 -7.08 42.40
C LYS A 424 6.00 -7.96 41.54
N GLY A 425 6.46 -9.16 41.22
CA GLY A 425 5.66 -10.18 40.56
C GLY A 425 4.38 -10.52 41.34
N TYR A 426 4.50 -10.74 42.66
CA TYR A 426 3.34 -10.97 43.52
C TYR A 426 2.44 -9.74 43.70
N GLU A 427 3.00 -8.54 43.79
CA GLU A 427 2.23 -7.29 43.86
C GLU A 427 1.38 -7.09 42.60
N VAL A 428 1.98 -7.33 41.42
CA VAL A 428 1.28 -7.29 40.12
C VAL A 428 0.21 -8.38 40.05
N LYS A 429 0.54 -9.59 40.48
CA LYS A 429 -0.30 -10.79 40.28
C LYS A 429 -1.47 -10.90 41.26
N ALA A 430 -1.24 -10.56 42.51
CA ALA A 430 -2.23 -10.67 43.58
C ALA A 430 -2.87 -9.32 43.95
N GLY A 431 -2.42 -8.20 43.36
CA GLY A 431 -2.97 -6.87 43.62
C GLY A 431 -2.70 -6.36 45.05
N VAL A 432 -1.73 -6.95 45.74
CA VAL A 432 -1.32 -6.63 47.11
C VAL A 432 -0.09 -5.72 47.11
N LYS A 433 0.17 -5.02 48.21
CA LYS A 433 1.44 -4.27 48.39
C LYS A 433 2.28 -4.98 49.46
N LEU A 434 3.36 -5.62 49.04
CA LEU A 434 4.21 -6.42 49.93
C LEU A 434 5.24 -5.56 50.68
N GLY A 435 5.58 -4.38 50.14
CA GLY A 435 6.46 -3.42 50.80
C GLY A 435 7.87 -3.98 51.13
N ASN A 436 8.64 -3.22 51.92
CA ASN A 436 9.97 -3.64 52.37
C ASN A 436 9.89 -4.17 53.81
N ASN A 437 9.59 -5.46 53.95
CA ASN A 437 9.56 -6.17 55.23
C ASN A 437 10.77 -7.10 55.33
N ALA A 438 11.63 -6.90 56.34
CA ALA A 438 12.85 -7.68 56.53
C ALA A 438 12.57 -9.17 56.83
N ASP A 439 11.47 -9.48 57.51
CA ASP A 439 11.07 -10.86 57.78
C ASP A 439 10.62 -11.54 56.49
N LEU A 440 9.76 -10.89 55.71
CA LEU A 440 9.33 -11.36 54.39
C LEU A 440 10.52 -11.59 53.44
N ASN A 441 11.51 -10.68 53.44
CA ASN A 441 12.74 -10.85 52.66
C ASN A 441 13.51 -12.12 53.06
N THR A 442 13.61 -12.36 54.37
CA THR A 442 14.31 -13.53 54.92
C THR A 442 13.59 -14.82 54.57
N GLN A 443 12.25 -14.80 54.63
CA GLN A 443 11.41 -15.91 54.20
C GLN A 443 11.57 -16.18 52.70
N PHE A 444 11.44 -15.15 51.85
CA PHE A 444 11.60 -15.28 50.39
C PHE A 444 13.00 -15.80 50.02
N ALA A 445 14.04 -15.30 50.68
CA ALA A 445 15.40 -15.79 50.49
C ALA A 445 15.53 -17.29 50.78
N GLY A 446 14.98 -17.74 51.92
CA GLY A 446 14.98 -19.15 52.30
C GLY A 446 14.17 -20.04 51.34
N LYS A 447 13.03 -19.54 50.83
CA LYS A 447 12.20 -20.25 49.85
C LYS A 447 12.85 -20.31 48.47
N ILE A 448 13.49 -19.23 48.00
CA ILE A 448 14.30 -19.23 46.77
C ILE A 448 15.44 -20.25 46.90
N ASP A 449 16.16 -20.26 48.03
CA ASP A 449 17.19 -21.28 48.29
C ASP A 449 16.62 -22.70 48.19
N LYS A 450 15.44 -22.95 48.76
CA LYS A 450 14.76 -24.26 48.70
C LYS A 450 14.35 -24.63 47.28
N VAL A 451 13.72 -23.72 46.54
CA VAL A 451 13.29 -23.88 45.14
C VAL A 451 14.46 -24.26 44.24
N PHE A 452 15.59 -23.54 44.34
CA PHE A 452 16.74 -23.79 43.47
C PHE A 452 17.64 -24.96 43.91
N LYS A 453 17.79 -25.20 45.23
CA LYS A 453 18.69 -26.25 45.75
C LYS A 453 18.02 -27.61 45.92
N LYS A 454 16.75 -27.66 46.35
CA LYS A 454 16.07 -28.91 46.71
C LYS A 454 15.17 -29.46 45.60
N LEU A 455 14.48 -28.60 44.85
CA LEU A 455 13.48 -29.08 43.87
C LEU A 455 14.05 -29.42 42.49
N LYS A 456 15.37 -29.30 42.33
CA LYS A 456 16.05 -29.46 41.04
C LYS A 456 15.33 -28.74 39.89
N ILE A 457 14.72 -27.58 40.14
CA ILE A 457 14.10 -26.74 39.08
C ILE A 457 15.10 -26.41 37.97
N THR A 458 16.39 -26.49 38.26
CA THR A 458 17.42 -26.39 37.23
C THR A 458 17.32 -27.47 36.16
N GLU A 459 16.77 -28.66 36.44
CA GLU A 459 16.46 -29.68 35.44
C GLU A 459 15.28 -29.25 34.56
N LEU A 460 14.22 -28.65 35.14
CA LEU A 460 13.13 -28.03 34.38
C LEU A 460 13.63 -26.86 33.50
N ILE A 461 14.56 -26.04 34.00
CA ILE A 461 15.19 -24.98 33.20
C ILE A 461 16.14 -25.58 32.16
N VAL A 462 16.85 -26.67 32.45
CA VAL A 462 17.63 -27.41 31.43
C VAL A 462 16.71 -27.97 30.36
N PHE A 463 15.51 -28.43 30.71
CA PHE A 463 14.50 -28.87 29.76
C PHE A 463 13.98 -27.70 28.92
N ALA A 464 13.75 -26.53 29.51
CA ALA A 464 13.47 -25.30 28.76
C ALA A 464 14.62 -24.90 27.82
N ILE A 465 15.87 -25.03 28.25
CA ILE A 465 17.06 -24.79 27.43
C ILE A 465 17.18 -25.82 26.30
N ASN A 466 16.66 -27.03 26.48
CA ASN A 466 16.57 -28.02 25.42
C ASN A 466 15.21 -27.96 24.68
N SER A 467 14.39 -26.91 24.89
CA SER A 467 13.03 -26.88 24.35
C SER A 467 13.00 -26.64 22.84
N ASP A 468 12.11 -27.38 22.17
CA ASP A 468 12.03 -27.43 20.71
C ASP A 468 11.41 -26.17 20.06
N ILE A 469 10.82 -25.24 20.82
CA ILE A 469 10.19 -24.06 20.22
C ILE A 469 11.21 -22.95 19.94
N ILE A 470 11.93 -22.47 20.96
CA ILE A 470 12.87 -21.35 20.79
C ILE A 470 14.22 -21.85 20.28
N MET A 471 14.70 -22.99 20.81
CA MET A 471 16.03 -23.46 20.44
C MET A 471 16.06 -24.08 19.05
N ASN A 472 15.02 -24.73 18.56
CA ASN A 472 15.00 -25.23 17.18
C ASN A 472 15.14 -24.09 16.15
N ASP A 473 14.45 -22.97 16.35
CA ASP A 473 14.60 -21.76 15.54
C ASP A 473 16.05 -21.24 15.59
N VAL A 474 16.66 -21.22 16.78
CA VAL A 474 18.06 -20.84 16.99
C VAL A 474 19.03 -21.82 16.29
N TRP A 475 18.81 -23.13 16.41
CA TRP A 475 19.65 -24.19 15.84
C TRP A 475 19.61 -24.20 14.31
N LYS A 476 18.44 -23.98 13.71
CA LYS A 476 18.24 -23.86 12.26
C LYS A 476 18.79 -22.56 11.68
N SER A 477 19.28 -21.66 12.53
CA SER A 477 19.72 -20.33 12.14
C SER A 477 21.23 -20.17 12.15
N THR A 478 21.72 -19.39 11.19
CA THR A 478 23.07 -18.86 11.15
C THR A 478 23.19 -17.65 12.08
N GLN A 479 24.38 -17.39 12.62
CA GLN A 479 24.60 -16.19 13.44
C GLN A 479 24.44 -14.88 12.68
N MET A 480 24.69 -14.89 11.37
CA MET A 480 24.46 -13.75 10.51
C MET A 480 24.02 -14.16 9.12
N GLU A 481 22.97 -13.49 8.66
CA GLU A 481 22.49 -13.56 7.30
C GLU A 481 22.75 -12.23 6.58
N SER A 482 23.08 -12.31 5.30
CA SER A 482 23.33 -11.14 4.45
C SER A 482 22.36 -11.15 3.27
N PHE A 483 21.71 -10.02 3.06
CA PHE A 483 20.73 -9.79 2.00
C PHE A 483 21.16 -8.61 1.16
N LYS A 484 21.24 -8.82 -0.15
CA LYS A 484 21.47 -7.74 -1.11
C LYS A 484 20.13 -7.05 -1.40
N VAL A 485 20.11 -5.73 -1.27
CA VAL A 485 18.99 -4.86 -1.61
C VAL A 485 19.46 -3.91 -2.71
N GLU A 486 18.83 -3.99 -3.88
CA GLU A 486 19.14 -3.09 -5.00
C GLU A 486 18.00 -2.09 -5.20
N VAL A 487 18.27 -0.83 -4.89
CA VAL A 487 17.34 0.29 -5.06
C VAL A 487 17.63 0.97 -6.39
N ASN A 488 16.60 1.15 -7.20
CA ASN A 488 16.68 1.77 -8.51
C ASN A 488 15.83 3.04 -8.53
N ASP A 489 16.26 4.02 -9.31
CA ASP A 489 15.47 5.24 -9.54
C ASP A 489 14.10 4.88 -10.11
N ILE A 490 13.04 5.58 -9.69
CA ILE A 490 11.69 5.32 -10.19
C ILE A 490 11.63 5.84 -11.63
N PRO A 491 11.36 5.00 -12.64
CA PRO A 491 11.30 5.43 -14.02
C PRO A 491 9.94 6.11 -14.28
N PHE A 492 9.68 7.24 -13.65
CA PHE A 492 8.59 8.11 -14.10
C PHE A 492 8.98 8.70 -15.46
N LYS A 493 7.98 8.97 -16.29
CA LYS A 493 8.20 9.52 -17.63
C LYS A 493 7.34 10.75 -17.85
N LEU A 494 7.98 11.82 -18.29
CA LEU A 494 7.32 12.99 -18.84
C LEU A 494 6.89 12.72 -20.28
N GLU A 495 5.59 12.76 -20.53
CA GLU A 495 5.00 12.57 -21.85
C GLU A 495 4.14 13.79 -22.27
N PRO A 496 4.11 14.14 -23.57
CA PRO A 496 4.96 13.63 -24.64
C PRO A 496 6.42 14.14 -24.55
N LYS A 497 7.37 13.33 -25.01
CA LYS A 497 8.81 13.71 -25.06
C LYS A 497 9.12 14.82 -26.05
N ASN A 498 8.37 14.84 -27.14
CA ASN A 498 8.45 15.86 -28.17
C ASN A 498 7.02 16.25 -28.54
N ALA A 499 6.73 17.54 -28.55
CA ALA A 499 5.45 18.03 -29.05
C ALA A 499 5.62 19.36 -29.79
N ALA A 500 4.64 19.68 -30.61
CA ALA A 500 4.53 20.98 -31.25
C ALA A 500 3.29 21.72 -30.73
N VAL A 501 3.39 23.03 -30.60
CA VAL A 501 2.30 23.90 -30.12
C VAL A 501 2.34 25.23 -30.88
N SER A 502 1.19 25.69 -31.37
CA SER A 502 1.12 26.98 -32.05
C SER A 502 1.05 28.12 -31.04
N VAL A 503 1.51 29.32 -31.41
CA VAL A 503 1.35 30.51 -30.56
C VAL A 503 -0.11 30.70 -30.14
N ASN A 504 -0.31 31.03 -28.86
CA ASN A 504 -1.59 31.16 -28.16
C ASN A 504 -2.34 29.83 -27.89
N GLU A 505 -1.81 28.70 -28.33
CA GLU A 505 -2.29 27.38 -27.92
C GLU A 505 -1.52 26.86 -26.70
N GLN A 506 -2.02 25.77 -26.12
CA GLN A 506 -1.39 25.07 -25.01
C GLN A 506 -1.32 23.57 -25.29
N LYS A 507 -0.28 22.93 -24.77
CA LYS A 507 -0.06 21.50 -24.85
C LYS A 507 0.00 20.89 -23.45
N GLU A 508 -0.80 19.87 -23.23
CA GLU A 508 -0.77 19.10 -21.98
C GLU A 508 0.47 18.21 -21.92
N LEU A 509 1.08 18.16 -20.74
CA LEU A 509 2.20 17.32 -20.36
C LEU A 509 1.79 16.53 -19.12
N LEU A 510 2.16 15.25 -19.09
CA LEU A 510 1.76 14.32 -18.05
C LEU A 510 2.97 13.52 -17.54
N ILE A 511 3.06 13.37 -16.23
CA ILE A 511 3.98 12.42 -15.58
C ILE A 511 3.27 11.08 -15.49
N THR A 512 3.88 10.06 -16.08
CA THR A 512 3.38 8.68 -16.08
C THR A 512 4.33 7.77 -15.31
N LYS A 513 3.85 6.56 -14.94
CA LYS A 513 4.63 5.53 -14.23
C LYS A 513 5.11 5.89 -12.82
N LEU A 514 4.38 6.77 -12.14
CA LEU A 514 4.55 6.95 -10.70
C LEU A 514 4.07 5.69 -9.96
N GLY A 515 4.81 5.29 -8.92
CA GLY A 515 4.41 4.19 -8.04
C GLY A 515 3.21 4.55 -7.17
N GLN A 516 2.76 3.62 -6.33
CA GLN A 516 1.81 3.93 -5.26
C GLN A 516 2.59 4.42 -4.03
N LEU A 517 2.14 5.53 -3.43
CA LEU A 517 2.65 6.03 -2.17
C LEU A 517 1.79 5.56 -0.98
N PRO A 518 2.38 5.43 0.22
CA PRO A 518 1.65 5.33 1.47
C PRO A 518 0.66 6.48 1.68
N SER A 519 -0.40 6.28 2.45
CA SER A 519 -1.50 7.25 2.63
C SER A 519 -1.08 8.58 3.29
N ASN A 520 0.06 8.62 3.98
CA ASN A 520 0.60 9.83 4.60
C ASN A 520 1.55 10.63 3.69
N GLN A 521 1.86 10.12 2.50
CA GLN A 521 2.80 10.73 1.56
C GLN A 521 2.09 11.23 0.30
N THR A 522 2.64 12.28 -0.29
CA THR A 522 2.12 12.84 -1.55
C THR A 522 3.26 13.17 -2.50
N TYR A 523 2.98 13.15 -3.80
CA TYR A 523 3.93 13.67 -4.78
C TYR A 523 3.90 15.19 -4.77
N TRP A 524 5.09 15.77 -4.69
CA TRP A 524 5.32 17.19 -4.94
C TRP A 524 6.16 17.32 -6.20
N VAL A 525 5.84 18.27 -7.05
CA VAL A 525 6.39 18.34 -8.41
C VAL A 525 6.81 19.75 -8.70
N ARG A 526 8.06 19.88 -9.16
CA ARG A 526 8.61 21.12 -9.67
C ARG A 526 8.65 21.05 -11.19
N TRP A 527 7.88 21.91 -11.83
CA TRP A 527 7.82 22.07 -13.28
C TRP A 527 8.54 23.33 -13.70
N TRP A 528 9.41 23.28 -14.71
CA TRP A 528 9.99 24.49 -15.27
C TRP A 528 10.30 24.38 -16.76
N THR A 529 10.46 25.52 -17.40
CA THR A 529 10.86 25.60 -18.81
C THR A 529 11.98 26.61 -19.01
N THR A 530 12.77 26.45 -20.07
CA THR A 530 13.67 27.50 -20.58
C THR A 530 12.90 28.83 -20.77
N GLY A 531 11.66 28.71 -21.26
CA GLY A 531 10.70 29.80 -21.33
C GLY A 531 11.13 30.92 -22.27
N ASP A 532 11.80 30.55 -23.37
CA ASP A 532 12.14 31.45 -24.46
C ASP A 532 10.90 31.75 -25.31
N TYR A 533 9.97 30.78 -25.41
CA TYR A 533 8.77 30.89 -26.26
C TYR A 533 7.42 30.67 -25.57
N GLY A 534 7.45 30.10 -24.37
CA GLY A 534 6.24 29.75 -23.62
C GLY A 534 6.43 29.75 -22.12
N VAL A 535 5.37 29.42 -21.41
CA VAL A 535 5.33 29.31 -19.95
C VAL A 535 4.59 28.05 -19.53
N MET A 536 4.92 27.55 -18.33
CA MET A 536 4.13 26.53 -17.66
C MET A 536 2.83 27.16 -17.17
N ARG A 537 1.74 26.41 -17.21
CA ARG A 537 0.42 26.81 -16.72
C ARG A 537 -0.30 25.62 -16.11
N ASP A 538 -0.79 25.78 -14.89
CA ASP A 538 -1.58 24.74 -14.23
C ASP A 538 -3.09 24.87 -14.50
N LYS A 539 -3.86 23.87 -14.06
CA LYS A 539 -5.32 23.84 -14.17
C LYS A 539 -6.03 24.93 -13.37
N GLU A 540 -5.36 25.48 -12.34
CA GLU A 540 -5.87 26.58 -11.51
C GLU A 540 -5.61 27.96 -12.14
N GLY A 541 -4.86 28.01 -13.24
CA GLY A 541 -4.59 29.21 -14.00
C GLY A 541 -3.32 29.96 -13.60
N ARG A 542 -2.53 29.45 -12.65
CA ARG A 542 -1.19 29.97 -12.35
C ARG A 542 -0.29 29.74 -13.56
N ALA A 543 0.48 30.74 -13.95
CA ALA A 543 1.38 30.67 -15.10
C ALA A 543 2.74 31.30 -14.78
N GLY A 544 3.81 30.68 -15.25
CA GLY A 544 5.18 31.12 -15.00
C GLY A 544 6.22 30.24 -15.67
N LYS A 545 7.50 30.63 -15.60
CA LYS A 545 8.61 29.78 -16.08
C LYS A 545 8.86 28.57 -15.19
N GLU A 546 8.44 28.66 -13.94
CA GLU A 546 8.60 27.63 -12.92
C GLU A 546 7.35 27.61 -12.03
N ILE A 547 6.84 26.42 -11.74
CA ILE A 547 5.68 26.19 -10.87
C ILE A 547 5.95 24.94 -10.02
N GLU A 548 5.80 25.09 -8.72
CA GLU A 548 5.74 23.97 -7.78
C GLU A 548 4.29 23.65 -7.39
N THR A 549 3.94 22.37 -7.43
CA THR A 549 2.58 21.89 -7.21
C THR A 549 2.55 20.40 -6.84
N ASN A 550 1.41 19.88 -6.42
CA ASN A 550 1.16 18.44 -6.31
C ASN A 550 0.54 17.84 -7.58
N PHE A 551 0.33 18.63 -8.64
CA PHE A 551 -0.20 18.15 -9.91
C PHE A 551 0.87 17.39 -10.72
N THR A 552 0.49 16.19 -11.15
CA THR A 552 1.28 15.33 -12.05
C THR A 552 1.03 15.64 -13.53
N ASP A 553 0.16 16.61 -13.81
CA ASP A 553 -0.09 17.16 -15.13
C ASP A 553 0.12 18.68 -15.14
N MET A 554 0.54 19.20 -16.29
CA MET A 554 0.83 20.61 -16.48
C MET A 554 0.64 21.00 -17.96
N PHE A 555 0.27 22.25 -18.24
CA PHE A 555 0.25 22.75 -19.62
C PHE A 555 1.50 23.57 -19.91
N TYR A 556 2.09 23.36 -21.08
CA TYR A 556 2.99 24.33 -21.70
C TYR A 556 2.17 25.22 -22.64
N ARG A 557 2.20 26.55 -22.42
CA ARG A 557 1.48 27.51 -23.25
C ARG A 557 2.47 28.36 -24.03
N ALA A 558 2.36 28.36 -25.35
CA ALA A 558 3.15 29.24 -26.21
C ALA A 558 2.57 30.67 -26.13
N ILE A 559 3.36 31.60 -25.62
CA ILE A 559 2.93 33.01 -25.43
C ILE A 559 3.76 34.00 -26.25
N SER A 560 4.75 33.51 -27.01
CA SER A 560 5.56 34.37 -27.87
C SER A 560 4.77 35.14 -28.90
N ASN A 561 5.33 36.25 -29.34
CA ASN A 561 4.84 36.92 -30.54
C ASN A 561 5.02 35.99 -31.76
N PRO A 562 3.99 35.74 -32.59
CA PRO A 562 4.12 34.89 -33.78
C PRO A 562 5.30 35.23 -34.69
N SER A 563 5.69 36.50 -34.73
CA SER A 563 6.80 36.99 -35.54
C SER A 563 8.20 36.68 -34.99
N GLN A 564 8.28 36.23 -33.74
CA GLN A 564 9.53 35.82 -33.09
C GLN A 564 9.74 34.31 -33.15
N VAL A 565 8.81 33.58 -33.77
CA VAL A 565 8.82 32.12 -33.86
C VAL A 565 9.35 31.72 -35.23
N ASP A 566 10.61 31.33 -35.30
CA ASP A 566 11.22 30.72 -36.48
C ASP A 566 11.04 29.18 -36.50
N GLU A 567 11.49 28.52 -37.57
CA GLU A 567 11.36 27.06 -37.72
C GLU A 567 12.12 26.23 -36.67
N ASN A 568 13.04 26.86 -35.93
CA ASN A 568 13.85 26.26 -34.87
C ASN A 568 13.42 26.67 -33.46
N ALA A 569 12.35 27.43 -33.31
CA ALA A 569 11.82 27.88 -32.02
C ALA A 569 11.46 26.69 -31.13
N LYS A 570 12.30 26.44 -30.11
CA LYS A 570 12.16 25.32 -29.19
C LYS A 570 12.37 25.75 -27.76
N ASP A 571 11.51 25.24 -26.88
CA ASP A 571 11.72 25.25 -25.44
C ASP A 571 12.00 23.83 -24.94
N LYS A 572 12.73 23.73 -23.83
CA LYS A 572 12.76 22.53 -23.01
C LYS A 572 11.86 22.72 -21.80
N VAL A 573 11.12 21.67 -21.47
CA VAL A 573 10.37 21.55 -20.22
C VAL A 573 11.04 20.47 -19.39
N TYR A 574 11.18 20.75 -18.11
CA TYR A 574 11.78 19.89 -17.12
C TYR A 574 10.79 19.64 -16.00
N VAL A 575 10.88 18.46 -15.41
CA VAL A 575 10.07 18.08 -14.27
C VAL A 575 10.92 17.31 -13.28
N GLU A 576 10.91 17.76 -12.04
CA GLU A 576 11.51 17.06 -10.91
C GLU A 576 10.39 16.66 -9.96
N VAL A 577 10.35 15.38 -9.62
CA VAL A 577 9.33 14.83 -8.72
C VAL A 577 9.98 14.59 -7.36
N PHE A 578 9.24 14.91 -6.31
CA PHE A 578 9.60 14.71 -4.92
C PHE A 578 8.50 13.90 -4.23
N ILE A 579 8.89 13.16 -3.19
CA ILE A 579 7.95 12.67 -2.18
C ILE A 579 7.95 13.66 -1.03
N LYS A 580 6.75 14.09 -0.65
CA LYS A 580 6.52 14.93 0.51
C LYS A 580 6.00 14.09 1.66
N ASP A 581 6.74 14.10 2.77
CA ASP A 581 6.38 13.49 4.06
C ASP A 581 6.49 14.55 5.16
N GLY A 582 5.35 15.10 5.57
CA GLY A 582 5.30 16.29 6.43
C GLY A 582 5.97 17.51 5.78
N GLU A 583 7.03 18.02 6.41
CA GLU A 583 7.86 19.13 5.89
C GLU A 583 9.03 18.67 5.01
N ASN A 584 9.36 17.37 5.00
CA ASN A 584 10.49 16.85 4.26
C ASN A 584 10.12 16.60 2.78
N LEU A 585 11.02 17.01 1.88
CA LEU A 585 10.93 16.76 0.44
C LEU A 585 12.14 15.94 -0.02
N THR A 586 11.89 14.76 -0.56
CA THR A 586 12.93 13.88 -1.11
C THR A 586 12.77 13.78 -2.62
N SER A 587 13.78 14.21 -3.39
CA SER A 587 13.75 14.10 -4.86
C SER A 587 13.79 12.63 -5.28
N ILE A 588 12.92 12.25 -6.22
CA ILE A 588 12.79 10.88 -6.74
C ILE A 588 13.06 10.79 -8.25
N GLY A 589 13.60 11.86 -8.83
CA GLY A 589 14.07 11.87 -10.22
C GLY A 589 13.74 13.14 -10.99
N LEU A 590 14.38 13.27 -12.15
CA LEU A 590 14.28 14.40 -13.08
C LEU A 590 14.03 13.88 -14.49
N ASP A 591 13.09 14.50 -15.19
CA ASP A 591 12.85 14.21 -16.60
C ASP A 591 12.62 15.48 -17.44
N SER A 592 12.73 15.37 -18.77
CA SER A 592 12.53 16.50 -19.68
C SER A 592 11.82 16.14 -20.99
N ALA A 593 11.24 17.16 -21.61
CA ALA A 593 10.57 17.13 -22.91
C ALA A 593 10.95 18.36 -23.74
N SER A 594 10.86 18.26 -25.07
CA SER A 594 11.12 19.35 -26.00
C SER A 594 9.85 19.83 -26.69
N MET A 595 9.56 21.12 -26.58
CA MET A 595 8.43 21.78 -27.19
C MET A 595 8.90 22.58 -28.40
N THR A 596 8.37 22.27 -29.59
CA THR A 596 8.58 23.07 -30.80
C THR A 596 7.43 24.06 -30.95
N VAL A 597 7.73 25.36 -30.93
CA VAL A 597 6.71 26.40 -31.06
C VAL A 597 6.52 26.75 -32.53
N LYS A 598 5.26 26.87 -32.96
CA LYS A 598 4.89 27.19 -34.35
C LYS A 598 4.14 28.52 -34.43
N PRO A 599 4.22 29.24 -35.57
CA PRO A 599 3.36 30.41 -35.82
C PRO A 599 1.87 30.09 -35.70
N ILE A 600 1.04 31.13 -35.56
CA ILE A 600 -0.42 30.99 -35.46
C ILE A 600 -1.03 30.39 -36.74
N LYS A 601 -2.06 29.57 -36.60
CA LYS A 601 -2.79 28.96 -37.71
C LYS A 601 -3.94 29.86 -38.19
N LEU A 602 -3.95 30.21 -39.48
CA LEU A 602 -4.97 31.04 -40.13
C LEU A 602 -5.85 30.23 -41.10
N GLU A 603 -7.08 30.67 -41.34
CA GLU A 603 -8.05 30.06 -42.25
C GLU A 603 -8.71 31.10 -43.17
N LEU A 604 -8.95 30.72 -44.43
CA LEU A 604 -9.70 31.52 -45.42
C LEU A 604 -11.12 30.97 -45.60
N LYS A 605 -12.12 31.86 -45.56
CA LYS A 605 -13.55 31.54 -45.71
C LYS A 605 -14.23 32.43 -46.75
N PRO A 606 -15.23 31.94 -47.51
CA PRO A 606 -15.62 30.54 -47.61
C PRO A 606 -14.57 29.70 -48.36
N ASN A 607 -14.41 28.45 -47.96
CA ASN A 607 -13.49 27.52 -48.63
C ASN A 607 -14.22 26.79 -49.77
N GLY A 608 -13.63 26.76 -50.97
CA GLY A 608 -14.15 25.97 -52.09
C GLY A 608 -15.43 26.51 -52.73
N ALA A 609 -15.65 27.83 -52.73
CA ALA A 609 -16.79 28.45 -53.42
C ALA A 609 -16.73 28.18 -54.92
N THR A 610 -17.87 27.87 -55.55
CA THR A 610 -17.98 27.69 -57.01
C THR A 610 -18.50 28.98 -57.64
N LEU A 611 -17.95 29.40 -58.77
CA LEU A 611 -18.34 30.58 -59.54
C LEU A 611 -18.62 30.19 -60.99
N SER A 612 -19.48 30.97 -61.65
CA SER A 612 -19.84 30.79 -63.05
C SER A 612 -20.19 32.17 -63.64
N PRO A 613 -19.31 32.81 -64.43
CA PRO A 613 -19.63 34.07 -65.10
C PRO A 613 -20.68 33.95 -66.22
N VAL A 614 -21.00 32.74 -66.69
CA VAL A 614 -22.00 32.50 -67.74
C VAL A 614 -23.41 32.25 -67.19
N ASN A 615 -24.44 32.29 -68.07
CA ASN A 615 -25.81 31.83 -67.80
C ASN A 615 -26.50 32.44 -66.56
N GLY A 616 -26.15 33.67 -66.18
CA GLY A 616 -26.69 34.35 -65.00
C GLY A 616 -26.22 33.75 -63.67
N GLY A 617 -25.13 32.99 -63.69
CA GLY A 617 -24.43 32.50 -62.50
C GLY A 617 -23.74 33.63 -61.72
N ILE A 618 -23.23 33.28 -60.53
CA ILE A 618 -22.50 34.23 -59.69
C ILE A 618 -21.03 34.23 -60.10
N SER A 619 -20.54 35.40 -60.51
CA SER A 619 -19.15 35.60 -60.94
C SER A 619 -18.22 36.08 -59.82
N GLU A 620 -18.72 36.38 -58.62
CA GLU A 620 -17.90 36.93 -57.53
C GLU A 620 -18.09 36.25 -56.17
N VAL A 621 -17.00 36.19 -55.38
CA VAL A 621 -17.01 35.73 -53.98
C VAL A 621 -16.23 36.70 -53.09
N LYS A 622 -16.73 36.96 -51.88
CA LYS A 622 -16.00 37.68 -50.83
C LYS A 622 -15.31 36.67 -49.92
N LEU A 623 -13.98 36.76 -49.83
CA LEU A 623 -13.11 35.93 -49.00
C LEU A 623 -12.70 36.71 -47.74
N TYR A 624 -12.58 36.02 -46.62
CA TYR A 624 -12.20 36.56 -45.32
C TYR A 624 -11.12 35.69 -44.68
N VAL A 625 -10.20 36.30 -43.93
CA VAL A 625 -9.21 35.59 -43.11
C VAL A 625 -9.53 35.69 -41.62
N GLU A 626 -9.42 34.56 -40.93
CA GLU A 626 -9.67 34.41 -39.50
C GLU A 626 -8.61 33.50 -38.87
N ALA A 627 -8.42 33.58 -37.55
CA ALA A 627 -7.62 32.59 -36.83
C ALA A 627 -8.40 31.26 -36.72
N ALA A 628 -7.73 30.14 -36.97
CA ALA A 628 -8.35 28.83 -36.95
C ALA A 628 -9.05 28.56 -35.60
N GLY A 629 -10.34 28.21 -35.63
CA GLY A 629 -11.11 27.90 -34.42
C GLY A 629 -11.47 29.09 -33.50
N SER A 630 -11.23 30.33 -33.92
CA SER A 630 -11.53 31.55 -33.14
C SER A 630 -12.74 32.31 -33.70
N GLU A 631 -13.60 32.84 -32.83
CA GLU A 631 -14.68 33.79 -33.19
C GLU A 631 -14.16 35.24 -33.38
N LYS A 632 -12.92 35.53 -32.96
CA LYS A 632 -12.32 36.85 -33.09
C LYS A 632 -11.80 37.05 -34.50
N LYS A 633 -12.41 37.99 -35.21
CA LYS A 633 -11.86 38.53 -36.46
C LYS A 633 -10.53 39.21 -36.17
N LEU A 634 -9.62 39.14 -37.14
CA LEU A 634 -8.39 39.91 -37.14
C LEU A 634 -8.75 41.36 -37.55
N GLU A 635 -9.32 42.14 -36.63
CA GLU A 635 -9.67 43.54 -36.86
C GLU A 635 -8.64 44.45 -36.20
N ASN A 636 -8.47 45.66 -36.75
CA ASN A 636 -7.61 46.68 -36.16
C ASN A 636 -8.13 47.06 -34.77
N THR A 637 -7.23 47.15 -33.80
CA THR A 637 -7.53 47.47 -32.41
C THR A 637 -6.82 48.77 -31.99
N GLU A 638 -6.97 49.18 -30.73
CA GLU A 638 -6.18 50.28 -30.17
C GLU A 638 -4.68 49.94 -30.06
N GLU A 639 -4.33 48.66 -30.07
CA GLU A 639 -2.96 48.17 -29.87
C GLU A 639 -2.29 47.71 -31.18
N PHE A 640 -3.07 47.16 -32.11
CA PHE A 640 -2.55 46.52 -33.32
C PHE A 640 -3.28 46.97 -34.59
N GLU A 641 -2.50 47.15 -35.65
CA GLU A 641 -2.98 47.26 -37.03
C GLU A 641 -2.57 46.02 -37.82
N TYR A 642 -3.46 45.55 -38.70
CA TYR A 642 -3.25 44.40 -39.56
C TYR A 642 -3.24 44.84 -41.02
N ARG A 643 -2.32 44.27 -41.78
CA ARG A 643 -2.24 44.40 -43.23
C ARG A 643 -2.33 43.02 -43.87
N TYR A 644 -3.09 42.94 -44.94
CA TYR A 644 -3.39 41.69 -45.63
C TYR A 644 -2.86 41.77 -47.06
N GLU A 645 -1.93 40.88 -47.39
CA GLU A 645 -1.44 40.69 -48.75
C GLU A 645 -2.16 39.50 -49.39
N TRP A 646 -3.08 39.79 -50.30
CA TRP A 646 -3.83 38.80 -51.06
C TRP A 646 -3.14 38.53 -52.39
N GLY A 647 -3.17 37.27 -52.84
CA GLY A 647 -2.60 36.86 -54.11
C GLY A 647 -3.36 35.71 -54.78
N THR A 648 -3.32 35.70 -56.11
CA THR A 648 -3.83 34.65 -57.00
C THR A 648 -2.92 34.58 -58.23
N LYS A 649 -2.96 33.48 -59.00
CA LYS A 649 -2.23 33.44 -60.29
C LYS A 649 -2.93 34.29 -61.34
N GLY A 650 -4.25 34.36 -61.25
CA GLY A 650 -5.07 35.15 -62.16
C GLY A 650 -5.43 34.43 -63.45
N ASP A 651 -5.38 33.09 -63.46
CA ASP A 651 -5.59 32.29 -64.66
C ASP A 651 -7.07 32.35 -65.12
N TYR A 652 -8.00 32.42 -64.17
CA TYR A 652 -9.46 32.36 -64.44
C TYR A 652 -10.27 33.55 -63.90
N GLY A 653 -9.62 34.45 -63.17
CA GLY A 653 -10.29 35.57 -62.50
C GLY A 653 -9.32 36.45 -61.72
N LEU A 654 -9.80 37.59 -61.22
CA LEU A 654 -8.97 38.62 -60.58
C LEU A 654 -9.52 39.06 -59.23
N LEU A 655 -8.63 39.42 -58.31
CA LEU A 655 -8.97 40.13 -57.08
C LEU A 655 -9.54 41.51 -57.41
N LYS A 656 -10.66 41.84 -56.75
CA LYS A 656 -11.54 42.98 -57.01
C LYS A 656 -12.04 43.12 -58.46
N GLY A 657 -11.73 42.16 -59.34
CA GLY A 657 -12.03 42.18 -60.77
C GLY A 657 -10.94 42.81 -61.66
N TYR A 658 -9.77 43.18 -61.12
CA TYR A 658 -8.74 43.87 -61.91
C TYR A 658 -7.28 43.58 -61.53
N SER A 659 -7.00 42.88 -60.41
CA SER A 659 -5.62 42.63 -59.96
C SER A 659 -5.36 41.18 -59.56
N VAL A 660 -4.13 40.70 -59.73
CA VAL A 660 -3.68 39.38 -59.23
C VAL A 660 -3.12 39.47 -57.80
N THR A 661 -2.86 40.68 -57.30
CA THR A 661 -2.43 40.94 -55.93
C THR A 661 -3.18 42.14 -55.34
N GLU A 662 -3.54 42.08 -54.06
CA GLU A 662 -4.25 43.17 -53.40
C GLU A 662 -3.77 43.35 -51.95
N ASN A 663 -3.60 44.60 -51.53
CA ASN A 663 -3.33 44.95 -50.16
C ASN A 663 -4.59 45.51 -49.51
N THR A 664 -5.01 44.96 -48.37
CA THR A 664 -6.15 45.48 -47.60
C THR A 664 -5.77 45.72 -46.15
N VAL A 665 -6.48 46.65 -45.50
CA VAL A 665 -6.42 46.90 -44.05
C VAL A 665 -7.54 46.18 -43.30
N ASP A 666 -8.55 45.71 -44.03
CA ASP A 666 -9.62 44.85 -43.53
C ASP A 666 -9.33 43.39 -43.90
N ASN A 667 -9.83 42.45 -43.10
CA ASN A 667 -9.58 41.02 -43.23
C ASN A 667 -10.30 40.36 -44.43
N LEU A 668 -10.64 41.11 -45.49
CA LEU A 668 -11.45 40.64 -46.61
C LEU A 668 -10.92 41.07 -47.98
N VAL A 669 -11.22 40.27 -49.00
CA VAL A 669 -11.03 40.62 -50.42
C VAL A 669 -12.18 40.06 -51.26
N ARG A 670 -12.46 40.68 -52.41
CA ARG A 670 -13.36 40.12 -53.43
C ARG A 670 -12.53 39.42 -54.49
N TYR A 671 -12.93 38.21 -54.91
CA TYR A 671 -12.42 37.55 -56.11
C TYR A 671 -13.55 37.51 -57.15
N VAL A 672 -13.23 37.78 -58.41
CA VAL A 672 -14.17 37.80 -59.54
C VAL A 672 -13.66 36.86 -60.63
N ALA A 673 -14.42 35.82 -60.95
CA ALA A 673 -14.18 34.95 -62.10
C ALA A 673 -14.54 35.70 -63.39
N LEU A 674 -13.65 35.66 -64.38
CA LEU A 674 -13.77 36.41 -65.64
C LEU A 674 -13.71 35.51 -66.88
N ASP A 675 -13.22 34.28 -66.73
CA ASP A 675 -13.12 33.32 -67.83
C ASP A 675 -14.48 32.64 -68.05
N GLU A 676 -15.09 32.93 -69.21
CA GLU A 676 -16.37 32.35 -69.66
C GLU A 676 -16.19 31.09 -70.52
N GLU A 677 -14.97 30.80 -70.99
CA GLU A 677 -14.70 29.71 -71.94
C GLU A 677 -14.32 28.39 -71.23
N VAL A 678 -13.76 28.47 -70.02
CA VAL A 678 -13.33 27.28 -69.28
C VAL A 678 -14.50 26.47 -68.73
N GLU A 679 -14.60 25.19 -69.10
CA GLU A 679 -15.68 24.32 -68.61
C GLU A 679 -15.58 24.09 -67.09
N LYS A 680 -14.39 23.74 -66.58
CA LYS A 680 -14.10 23.53 -65.14
C LYS A 680 -12.65 23.91 -64.80
N ALA A 681 -12.46 24.70 -63.75
CA ALA A 681 -11.13 25.06 -63.23
C ALA A 681 -11.11 25.30 -61.71
N GLU A 682 -9.92 25.33 -61.13
CA GLU A 682 -9.68 25.79 -59.75
C GLU A 682 -8.60 26.88 -59.74
N GLU A 683 -8.84 27.95 -59.00
CA GLU A 683 -7.87 29.03 -58.76
C GLU A 683 -7.47 29.04 -57.27
N GLU A 684 -6.17 29.11 -56.97
CA GLU A 684 -5.67 29.22 -55.59
C GLU A 684 -5.59 30.68 -55.17
N ILE A 685 -6.13 30.97 -53.98
CA ILE A 685 -6.04 32.28 -53.33
C ILE A 685 -5.21 32.14 -52.06
N ILE A 686 -4.20 33.00 -51.93
CA ILE A 686 -3.29 33.07 -50.79
C ILE A 686 -3.48 34.40 -50.08
N VAL A 687 -3.44 34.40 -48.74
CA VAL A 687 -3.30 35.62 -47.94
C VAL A 687 -2.12 35.51 -47.00
N ARG A 688 -1.30 36.56 -46.94
CA ARG A 688 -0.30 36.75 -45.89
C ARG A 688 -0.74 37.90 -45.00
N VAL A 689 -0.78 37.64 -43.71
CA VAL A 689 -1.19 38.63 -42.71
C VAL A 689 0.07 39.17 -42.04
N TYR A 690 0.16 40.49 -41.99
CA TYR A 690 1.19 41.23 -41.26
C TYR A 690 0.52 42.01 -40.15
N ARG A 691 1.20 42.11 -39.02
CA ARG A 691 0.76 42.86 -37.84
C ARG A 691 1.76 43.95 -37.53
N LEU A 692 1.25 45.15 -37.33
CA LEU A 692 1.95 46.34 -36.89
C LEU A 692 1.46 46.69 -35.48
N GLU A 693 2.39 46.94 -34.57
CA GLU A 693 2.05 47.48 -33.24
C GLU A 693 1.93 48.99 -33.34
N LYS A 694 0.82 49.57 -32.85
CA LYS A 694 0.58 51.02 -32.95
C LYS A 694 1.68 51.78 -32.20
N GLY A 695 2.35 52.69 -32.91
CA GLY A 695 3.53 53.41 -32.41
C GLY A 695 4.87 52.88 -32.94
N THR A 696 4.86 51.80 -33.71
CA THR A 696 6.03 51.26 -34.42
C THR A 696 5.88 51.43 -35.94
N THR A 697 6.97 51.28 -36.69
CA THR A 697 6.97 51.22 -38.17
C THR A 697 7.32 49.83 -38.71
N GLU A 698 7.53 48.85 -37.82
CA GLU A 698 8.00 47.52 -38.19
C GLU A 698 6.81 46.58 -38.34
N GLU A 699 6.46 46.26 -39.58
CA GLU A 699 5.47 45.24 -39.88
C GLU A 699 6.06 43.84 -39.66
N LYS A 700 5.32 42.99 -38.97
CA LYS A 700 5.76 41.63 -38.64
C LYS A 700 4.83 40.59 -39.23
N PHE A 701 5.40 39.58 -39.88
CA PHE A 701 4.62 38.46 -40.42
C PHE A 701 3.85 37.76 -39.29
N TYR A 702 2.55 37.59 -39.50
CA TYR A 702 1.61 37.04 -38.53
C TYR A 702 1.20 35.62 -38.91
N GLY A 703 0.95 35.35 -40.20
CA GLY A 703 0.65 34.01 -40.70
C GLY A 703 0.22 34.01 -42.17
N GLU A 704 0.10 32.83 -42.77
CA GLU A 704 -0.37 32.63 -44.15
C GLU A 704 -1.56 31.66 -44.15
N ALA A 705 -2.54 31.91 -45.02
CA ALA A 705 -3.63 30.98 -45.30
C ALA A 705 -3.88 30.87 -46.81
N LYS A 706 -4.40 29.71 -47.22
CA LYS A 706 -4.69 29.39 -48.63
C LYS A 706 -6.09 28.80 -48.77
N THR A 707 -6.75 29.08 -49.89
CA THR A 707 -8.02 28.45 -50.28
C THR A 707 -8.07 28.28 -51.80
N LYS A 708 -9.09 27.57 -52.27
CA LYS A 708 -9.37 27.41 -53.69
C LYS A 708 -10.77 27.90 -54.01
N VAL A 709 -10.91 28.57 -55.15
CA VAL A 709 -12.19 28.92 -55.77
C VAL A 709 -12.34 28.05 -57.02
N LYS A 710 -13.55 27.53 -57.27
CA LYS A 710 -13.85 26.69 -58.42
C LYS A 710 -14.59 27.50 -59.47
N ILE A 711 -14.27 27.31 -60.75
CA ILE A 711 -14.97 27.92 -61.89
C ILE A 711 -15.65 26.78 -62.65
N GLU A 712 -16.96 26.88 -62.89
CA GLU A 712 -17.75 25.89 -63.65
C GLU A 712 -18.72 26.59 -64.62
N ASN A 713 -18.42 26.58 -65.93
CA ASN A 713 -19.21 27.26 -66.99
C ASN A 713 -20.03 26.31 -67.87
N GLU A 714 -20.49 25.19 -67.32
CA GLU A 714 -21.28 24.22 -68.09
C GLU A 714 -22.60 24.84 -68.63
N GLU A 715 -22.83 24.80 -69.95
CA GLU A 715 -23.94 25.49 -70.64
C GLU A 715 -25.34 25.08 -70.15
N ASN A 716 -25.49 23.87 -69.64
CA ASN A 716 -26.76 23.32 -69.15
C ASN A 716 -26.93 23.46 -67.62
N PHE A 717 -26.20 24.34 -66.95
CA PHE A 717 -26.37 24.58 -65.53
C PHE A 717 -26.66 26.04 -65.19
N LYS A 718 -27.48 26.20 -64.14
CA LYS A 718 -27.71 27.48 -63.46
C LYS A 718 -27.24 27.36 -62.02
N LEU A 719 -26.40 28.30 -61.58
CA LEU A 719 -25.81 28.32 -60.24
C LEU A 719 -26.40 29.46 -59.41
N LEU A 720 -26.91 29.16 -58.21
CA LEU A 720 -27.43 30.13 -57.27
C LEU A 720 -26.69 30.02 -55.93
N HIS A 721 -26.37 31.15 -55.30
CA HIS A 721 -25.84 31.18 -53.94
C HIS A 721 -26.79 31.97 -53.05
N ILE A 722 -27.35 31.30 -52.05
CA ILE A 722 -28.46 31.83 -51.26
C ILE A 722 -28.09 31.82 -49.80
N PRO A 723 -28.10 32.98 -49.12
CA PRO A 723 -27.77 33.05 -47.71
C PRO A 723 -28.86 32.35 -46.88
N LEU A 724 -28.43 31.61 -45.86
CA LEU A 724 -29.33 31.06 -44.87
C LEU A 724 -29.87 32.18 -43.98
N GLN A 725 -31.16 32.18 -43.74
CA GLN A 725 -31.87 33.11 -42.88
C GLN A 725 -32.51 32.35 -41.72
N VAL A 726 -32.60 33.00 -40.56
CA VAL A 726 -33.34 32.43 -39.44
C VAL A 726 -34.81 32.79 -39.58
N ILE A 727 -35.67 31.80 -39.64
CA ILE A 727 -37.12 31.97 -39.66
C ILE A 727 -37.77 31.27 -38.47
N THR A 728 -38.84 31.85 -37.96
CA THR A 728 -39.59 31.31 -36.81
C THR A 728 -40.90 30.73 -37.31
N VAL A 729 -41.13 29.45 -36.99
CA VAL A 729 -42.25 28.68 -37.50
C VAL A 729 -43.08 28.12 -36.33
N PRO A 730 -44.43 28.24 -36.35
CA PRO A 730 -45.29 27.60 -35.36
C PRO A 730 -45.17 26.07 -35.42
N ASN A 731 -45.09 25.39 -34.28
CA ASN A 731 -45.04 23.93 -34.20
C ASN A 731 -46.43 23.34 -33.93
N PRO A 732 -46.71 22.04 -34.17
CA PRO A 732 -48.03 21.44 -33.91
C PRO A 732 -48.48 21.38 -32.44
N CYS A 733 -47.67 21.85 -31.48
CA CYS A 733 -48.10 22.05 -30.09
C CYS A 733 -48.54 23.50 -29.86
N ASP A 734 -49.65 23.66 -29.13
CA ASP A 734 -50.26 24.97 -28.86
C ASP A 734 -49.25 25.92 -28.19
N GLY A 735 -49.02 27.09 -28.80
CA GLY A 735 -48.04 28.10 -28.34
C GLY A 735 -46.56 27.80 -28.61
N CYS A 736 -46.20 26.68 -29.25
CA CYS A 736 -44.81 26.32 -29.52
C CYS A 736 -44.27 26.97 -30.81
N PHE A 737 -43.01 27.43 -30.77
CA PHE A 737 -42.30 27.95 -31.94
C PHE A 737 -40.94 27.28 -32.11
N THR A 738 -40.54 27.08 -33.37
CA THR A 738 -39.21 26.55 -33.71
C THR A 738 -38.50 27.53 -34.63
N ASN A 739 -37.27 27.90 -34.27
CA ASN A 739 -36.41 28.69 -35.14
C ASN A 739 -35.63 27.75 -36.06
N TRP A 740 -35.61 28.06 -37.36
CA TRP A 740 -34.92 27.29 -38.38
C TRP A 740 -33.94 28.15 -39.15
N LEU A 741 -32.78 27.59 -39.50
CA LEU A 741 -31.97 28.11 -40.61
C LEU A 741 -32.55 27.60 -41.92
N ASN A 742 -32.99 28.53 -42.76
CA ASN A 742 -33.70 28.27 -44.00
C ASN A 742 -33.12 29.06 -45.17
N ALA A 743 -33.19 28.48 -46.36
CA ALA A 743 -33.06 29.20 -47.62
C ALA A 743 -34.13 28.67 -48.59
N SER A 744 -34.66 29.53 -49.47
CA SER A 744 -35.61 29.12 -50.51
C SER A 744 -35.16 29.62 -51.88
N PHE A 745 -35.51 28.86 -52.93
CA PHE A 745 -35.20 29.18 -54.32
C PHE A 745 -36.34 28.79 -55.26
N PRO A 746 -36.50 29.48 -56.41
CA PRO A 746 -37.56 29.17 -57.36
C PRO A 746 -37.39 27.78 -57.98
N LYS A 747 -38.50 27.09 -58.20
CA LYS A 747 -38.52 25.88 -59.03
C LYS A 747 -38.29 26.28 -60.49
N GLU A 748 -37.41 25.54 -61.16
CA GLU A 748 -37.16 25.62 -62.59
C GLU A 748 -38.06 24.61 -63.30
N ASP A 749 -38.78 25.03 -64.35
CA ASP A 749 -39.69 24.12 -65.07
C ASP A 749 -38.92 23.16 -65.98
N ASN A 750 -37.80 23.63 -66.56
CA ASN A 750 -36.96 22.87 -67.49
C ASN A 750 -35.68 22.29 -66.84
N HIS A 751 -35.82 21.50 -65.78
CA HIS A 751 -34.67 20.90 -65.07
C HIS A 751 -34.61 19.36 -65.21
N GLU A 752 -33.39 18.82 -65.18
CA GLU A 752 -33.07 17.41 -65.03
C GLU A 752 -32.86 17.05 -63.54
N SER A 753 -32.13 17.89 -62.80
CA SER A 753 -31.82 17.67 -61.39
C SER A 753 -31.45 18.97 -60.66
N TYR A 754 -31.55 18.93 -59.33
CA TYR A 754 -31.00 19.93 -58.43
C TYR A 754 -29.90 19.31 -57.59
N THR A 755 -28.88 20.11 -57.28
CA THR A 755 -27.86 19.79 -56.30
C THR A 755 -27.69 20.96 -55.35
N VAL A 756 -27.77 20.72 -54.04
CA VAL A 756 -27.61 21.73 -52.99
C VAL A 756 -26.38 21.39 -52.17
N ARG A 757 -25.44 22.34 -52.03
CA ARG A 757 -24.25 22.23 -51.18
C ARG A 757 -24.24 23.32 -50.12
N PHE A 758 -23.94 22.96 -48.88
CA PHE A 758 -23.86 23.89 -47.75
C PHE A 758 -22.43 24.38 -47.56
N TYR A 759 -22.23 25.69 -47.40
CA TYR A 759 -20.90 26.24 -47.20
C TYR A 759 -20.91 27.63 -46.55
N GLY A 760 -19.75 28.10 -46.06
CA GLY A 760 -19.56 29.46 -45.58
C GLY A 760 -20.14 29.74 -44.19
N PHE A 761 -20.21 28.75 -43.30
CA PHE A 761 -20.70 28.95 -41.94
C PHE A 761 -19.64 29.64 -41.06
N ARG A 762 -20.10 30.54 -40.19
CA ARG A 762 -19.25 31.25 -39.22
C ARG A 762 -18.92 30.38 -38.01
N LYS A 763 -19.86 29.52 -37.61
CA LYS A 763 -19.74 28.56 -36.50
C LYS A 763 -19.98 27.14 -37.01
N GLN A 764 -19.23 26.17 -36.52
CA GLN A 764 -19.45 24.77 -36.88
C GLN A 764 -20.75 24.27 -36.24
N ALA A 765 -21.72 23.87 -37.06
CA ALA A 765 -22.93 23.20 -36.60
C ALA A 765 -22.60 21.79 -36.08
N ILE A 766 -23.35 21.30 -35.09
CA ILE A 766 -23.27 19.91 -34.62
C ILE A 766 -24.65 19.26 -34.86
N PRO A 767 -24.78 18.29 -35.78
CA PRO A 767 -23.73 17.78 -36.68
C PRO A 767 -23.32 18.78 -37.77
N SER A 768 -22.07 18.72 -38.22
CA SER A 768 -21.55 19.65 -39.25
C SER A 768 -22.25 19.42 -40.58
N VAL A 769 -22.86 20.47 -41.11
CA VAL A 769 -23.50 20.49 -42.43
C VAL A 769 -22.60 21.13 -43.50
N GLU A 770 -21.54 21.84 -43.12
CA GLU A 770 -20.54 22.41 -44.03
C GLU A 770 -19.98 21.33 -44.98
N GLY A 771 -19.99 21.61 -46.28
CA GLY A 771 -19.51 20.71 -47.33
C GLY A 771 -20.46 19.58 -47.71
N ARG A 772 -21.60 19.40 -47.03
CA ARG A 772 -22.58 18.37 -47.40
C ARG A 772 -23.31 18.76 -48.68
N THR A 773 -23.55 17.76 -49.54
CA THR A 773 -24.23 17.92 -50.82
C THR A 773 -25.42 16.97 -50.92
N TYR A 774 -26.54 17.47 -51.45
CA TYR A 774 -27.78 16.72 -51.66
C TYR A 774 -28.25 16.91 -53.10
N THR A 775 -28.50 15.82 -53.81
CA THR A 775 -28.91 15.82 -55.23
C THR A 775 -30.20 15.05 -55.42
N TRP A 776 -31.12 15.57 -56.23
CA TRP A 776 -32.34 14.88 -56.62
C TRP A 776 -32.74 15.23 -58.06
N LYS A 777 -33.41 14.30 -58.74
CA LYS A 777 -33.93 14.47 -60.10
C LYS A 777 -35.31 15.09 -60.12
N ALA A 778 -35.75 15.55 -61.30
CA ALA A 778 -37.05 16.19 -61.50
C ALA A 778 -38.27 15.35 -61.09
N ASP A 779 -38.16 14.02 -61.15
CA ASP A 779 -39.19 13.05 -60.77
C ASP A 779 -39.08 12.61 -59.30
N GLN A 780 -38.10 13.13 -58.55
CA GLN A 780 -37.85 12.79 -57.16
C GLN A 780 -38.27 13.91 -56.21
N ALA A 781 -38.81 13.53 -55.05
CA ALA A 781 -39.06 14.48 -53.97
C ALA A 781 -37.74 15.06 -53.44
N VAL A 782 -37.80 16.28 -52.90
CA VAL A 782 -36.66 16.91 -52.24
C VAL A 782 -36.20 16.01 -51.08
N PRO A 783 -34.90 15.76 -50.88
CA PRO A 783 -34.43 14.86 -49.84
C PRO A 783 -34.92 15.25 -48.45
N ASN A 784 -35.57 14.33 -47.73
CA ASN A 784 -36.09 14.53 -46.36
C ASN A 784 -35.05 15.04 -45.35
N ALA A 785 -33.76 14.86 -45.64
CA ALA A 785 -32.67 15.37 -44.80
C ALA A 785 -32.52 16.89 -44.85
N ILE A 786 -33.09 17.55 -45.87
CA ILE A 786 -33.09 19.00 -46.05
C ILE A 786 -34.50 19.58 -46.26
N ASP A 787 -35.50 18.74 -46.48
CA ASP A 787 -36.90 19.14 -46.57
C ASP A 787 -37.65 18.83 -45.27
N PHE A 788 -37.94 19.89 -44.50
CA PHE A 788 -38.73 19.84 -43.28
C PHE A 788 -40.06 20.60 -43.43
N SER A 789 -40.59 20.70 -44.65
CA SER A 789 -41.86 21.38 -45.00
C SER A 789 -43.08 20.93 -44.18
N ARG A 790 -43.01 19.78 -43.50
CA ARG A 790 -44.02 19.37 -42.49
C ARG A 790 -44.23 20.38 -41.36
N HIS A 791 -43.31 21.32 -41.16
CA HIS A 791 -43.40 22.37 -40.15
C HIS A 791 -43.84 23.73 -40.73
N ALA A 792 -43.66 24.02 -42.03
CA ALA A 792 -44.00 25.29 -42.65
C ALA A 792 -44.43 25.14 -44.12
N THR A 793 -45.49 25.86 -44.52
CA THR A 793 -45.93 25.91 -45.92
C THR A 793 -44.95 26.75 -46.76
N ILE A 794 -44.33 26.15 -47.78
CA ILE A 794 -43.52 26.84 -48.79
C ILE A 794 -44.43 27.07 -50.02
N PRO A 795 -44.37 28.23 -50.69
CA PRO A 795 -45.10 28.45 -51.94
C PRO A 795 -44.83 27.35 -52.97
N ASP A 796 -45.85 26.90 -53.70
CA ASP A 796 -45.74 25.77 -54.63
C ASP A 796 -44.69 25.96 -55.73
N ASN A 797 -44.34 27.22 -56.05
CA ASN A 797 -43.33 27.60 -57.03
C ASN A 797 -41.90 27.72 -56.45
N GLN A 798 -41.67 27.34 -55.19
CA GLN A 798 -40.35 27.38 -54.54
C GLN A 798 -39.96 26.05 -53.92
N ILE A 799 -38.65 25.84 -53.75
CA ILE A 799 -38.05 24.77 -52.94
C ILE A 799 -37.41 25.42 -51.72
N GLY A 800 -37.74 24.92 -50.54
CA GLY A 800 -37.15 25.36 -49.27
C GLY A 800 -36.20 24.31 -48.72
N VAL A 801 -35.07 24.77 -48.19
CA VAL A 801 -34.00 23.98 -47.60
C VAL A 801 -33.88 24.33 -46.12
N TRP A 802 -33.89 23.33 -45.25
CA TRP A 802 -33.97 23.46 -43.79
C TRP A 802 -33.02 22.47 -43.13
N ILE A 803 -32.14 22.91 -42.24
CA ILE A 803 -31.03 22.05 -41.76
C ILE A 803 -30.75 22.08 -40.26
N LEU A 804 -31.21 23.11 -39.55
CA LEU A 804 -30.97 23.27 -38.12
C LEU A 804 -32.22 23.85 -37.46
N ASN A 805 -32.70 23.19 -36.41
CA ASN A 805 -33.83 23.65 -35.62
C ASN A 805 -33.47 23.87 -34.16
N ASN A 806 -34.14 24.82 -33.53
CA ASN A 806 -34.14 24.93 -32.09
C ASN A 806 -35.55 25.23 -31.59
N ALA A 807 -36.10 24.32 -30.78
CA ALA A 807 -37.48 24.37 -30.31
C ALA A 807 -37.59 25.21 -29.03
N GLY A 808 -38.37 26.29 -29.08
CA GLY A 808 -38.81 27.05 -27.91
C GLY A 808 -40.10 26.46 -27.35
N ARG A 809 -40.16 26.27 -26.02
CA ARG A 809 -41.29 25.55 -25.40
C ARG A 809 -42.56 26.36 -25.18
N ASN A 810 -42.55 27.70 -25.22
CA ASN A 810 -43.79 28.49 -24.99
C ASN A 810 -43.88 29.86 -25.70
N GLU A 811 -42.82 30.39 -26.33
CA GLU A 811 -42.81 31.65 -27.09
C GLU A 811 -41.58 31.67 -28.04
N ALA A 812 -41.56 32.56 -29.04
CA ALA A 812 -40.40 32.75 -29.92
C ALA A 812 -39.19 33.25 -29.11
N ASN A 813 -38.20 32.38 -28.84
CA ASN A 813 -37.06 32.71 -27.99
C ASN A 813 -36.03 33.59 -28.75
N PRO A 814 -35.85 34.87 -28.38
CA PRO A 814 -34.95 35.79 -29.09
C PRO A 814 -33.47 35.40 -28.95
N ASN A 815 -33.08 34.79 -27.83
CA ASN A 815 -31.71 34.35 -27.60
C ASN A 815 -31.36 33.14 -28.47
N LEU A 816 -32.32 32.28 -28.78
CA LEU A 816 -32.12 31.17 -29.71
C LEU A 816 -32.12 31.64 -31.17
N PHE A 817 -32.96 32.63 -31.49
CA PHE A 817 -32.96 33.28 -32.80
C PHE A 817 -31.60 33.95 -33.07
N ASN A 818 -31.09 34.73 -32.12
CA ASN A 818 -29.79 35.39 -32.22
C ASN A 818 -28.64 34.38 -32.33
N ARG A 819 -28.67 33.30 -31.54
CA ARG A 819 -27.67 32.21 -31.63
C ARG A 819 -27.68 31.51 -32.99
N LEU A 820 -28.85 31.24 -33.59
CA LEU A 820 -28.90 30.67 -34.95
C LEU A 820 -28.41 31.66 -36.00
N ARG A 821 -28.69 32.95 -35.83
CA ARG A 821 -28.20 34.00 -36.74
C ARG A 821 -26.67 34.11 -36.74
N GLU A 822 -26.03 33.79 -35.61
CA GLU A 822 -24.58 33.75 -35.49
C GLU A 822 -23.92 32.64 -36.34
N PHE A 823 -24.62 31.54 -36.66
CA PHE A 823 -24.07 30.49 -37.52
C PHE A 823 -23.86 30.96 -38.97
N GLY A 824 -24.76 31.81 -39.49
CA GLY A 824 -24.74 32.23 -40.88
C GLY A 824 -24.81 31.05 -41.86
N GLY A 825 -24.01 31.12 -42.93
CA GLY A 825 -23.93 30.08 -43.96
C GLY A 825 -24.71 30.42 -45.22
N MET A 826 -24.37 29.71 -46.30
CA MET A 826 -24.99 29.80 -47.61
C MET A 826 -25.29 28.40 -48.14
N ILE A 827 -26.27 28.33 -49.04
CA ILE A 827 -26.44 27.19 -49.92
C ILE A 827 -26.02 27.56 -51.34
N GLU A 828 -25.28 26.67 -51.97
CA GLU A 828 -25.03 26.67 -53.41
C GLU A 828 -26.02 25.71 -54.05
N VAL A 829 -26.82 26.20 -54.98
CA VAL A 829 -27.82 25.42 -55.73
C VAL A 829 -27.36 25.33 -57.17
N LYS A 830 -26.99 24.13 -57.61
CA LYS A 830 -26.70 23.80 -59.02
C LYS A 830 -27.94 23.15 -59.63
N ILE A 831 -28.57 23.83 -60.58
CA ILE A 831 -29.73 23.36 -61.32
C ILE A 831 -29.25 22.86 -62.67
N LYS A 832 -29.36 21.56 -62.93
CA LYS A 832 -29.09 20.99 -64.25
C LYS A 832 -30.33 21.13 -65.11
N LEU A 833 -30.22 21.80 -66.25
CA LEU A 833 -31.28 21.97 -67.23
C LEU A 833 -31.32 20.76 -68.17
N LYS A 834 -32.53 20.41 -68.65
CA LYS A 834 -32.63 19.43 -69.74
C LYS A 834 -32.04 20.03 -71.01
N PRO A 835 -31.35 19.24 -71.87
CA PRO A 835 -30.94 19.69 -73.19
C PRO A 835 -32.18 20.22 -73.93
N GLY A 836 -32.07 21.44 -74.46
CA GLY A 836 -33.11 22.09 -75.26
C GLY A 836 -33.32 21.40 -76.60
#